data_AF-A0A433PM98-F1
#
_entry.id   AF-A0A433PM98-F1
#
_cell.length_a   1.000
_cell.length_b   1.000
_cell.length_c   1.000
_cell.angle_alpha   90.00
_cell.angle_beta   90.00
_cell.angle_gamma   90.00
#
_symmetry.space_group_name_H-M   'P 1'
#
loop_
_entity.id
_entity.type
_entity.pdbx_description
1 polymer ?
#
loop_
_entity_poly.entity_id
_entity_poly.type
_entity_poly.pdbx_seq_one_letter_code
_entity_poly.pdbx_strand_id
1 'polypeptide(L)'
;MTSPQQPNKKTSSSVIDVNNQETPAFGSRLLKDRDAVFEHNAWDNVEWDIEQEEYAKKQIERHAENPVPPEEQDKYHAEAAEYWNKFYQKNDNRFFKDRHWLRLEFPELFQTADENAGKKVVMEIGCGAGNTMFPLLQESHNPHLFVYACDFSSTAVDVVKSNPSYDSKSSHVFVWDLTSSTLPEFIELGSVDVVVLIFVLSAIRPEHWNQAVENLYKLLKPGGLVVFRDYGRYDLAQLRFKEGRMLSDNFYIRGDGTRVYFFTTEEIEHIFSRLHEDCRFAIEQNAVDRRLIVNRSRKLKMYRVWLQGKFRKPSLWLKILLSSLATRNPHAPLSMSFPFKIKPPSKGTTIFLAVVGSVGSVLYRDRVKTAEAREALAARVRHLAEEPLGPRELPRKIIVYLTAPPGDGIDKTRLWFRNYVKPLLVAAALDYEVKEGKVPGTIQSMVSEEIRRRRKVAAGLAPDPLSAGGHPLIAQPRPELEGIVCIGRQTWREVLNGLDEGCRASLTDEVVESNVKTDEEARTAAESGDSSSKSKDEMNSSPPPPPPPPENLPKVTSTPSLTQYVPIEDKNFSLPPSFAALGYIPHQNLVGWGKVPQRLFLWVNDYIRVHNVGEYVVRIALGKTRAFRRGEDEEVGVDERALWTTEGGKQALERDQVVLDERIGEKLEVYTE
;
A
#
# COMPACT_ATOMS: atom_id res chain seq x y z
N MET A 1 10.35 -19.72 8.14
CA MET A 1 8.89 -19.60 8.33
C MET A 1 8.53 -18.13 8.20
N THR A 2 8.02 -17.70 7.05
CA THR A 2 7.37 -16.39 6.93
C THR A 2 6.03 -16.62 6.27
N SER A 3 5.01 -16.52 7.11
CA SER A 3 3.59 -16.52 6.77
C SER A 3 3.26 -15.42 5.74
N PRO A 4 2.16 -15.59 4.99
CA PRO A 4 2.05 -15.18 3.60
C PRO A 4 1.67 -13.70 3.42
N GLN A 5 2.30 -13.04 2.46
CA GLN A 5 1.92 -11.67 2.08
C GLN A 5 0.58 -11.62 1.35
N GLN A 6 -0.30 -10.83 1.96
CA GLN A 6 -1.60 -10.26 1.57
C GLN A 6 -1.50 -9.26 0.38
N PRO A 7 -2.62 -8.88 -0.26
CA PRO A 7 -2.66 -8.29 -1.61
C PRO A 7 -1.99 -6.91 -1.73
N ASN A 8 -1.49 -6.60 -2.94
CA ASN A 8 -0.79 -5.36 -3.37
C ASN A 8 -1.04 -4.14 -2.46
N LYS A 9 -0.11 -3.87 -1.54
CA LYS A 9 -0.12 -2.66 -0.71
C LYS A 9 0.38 -1.45 -1.52
N LYS A 10 -0.31 -0.30 -1.37
CA LYS A 10 0.09 1.02 -1.87
C LYS A 10 1.53 1.32 -1.42
N THR A 11 2.39 1.77 -2.33
CA THR A 11 3.83 2.00 -2.07
C THR A 11 4.24 3.47 -1.95
N SER A 12 3.30 4.40 -2.11
CA SER A 12 3.57 5.85 -2.15
C SER A 12 2.41 6.66 -1.58
N SER A 13 2.74 7.86 -1.08
CA SER A 13 1.79 8.87 -0.58
C SER A 13 0.69 9.19 -1.60
N SER A 14 -0.51 9.47 -1.10
CA SER A 14 -1.65 9.95 -1.92
C SER A 14 -1.71 11.46 -2.06
N VAL A 15 -0.94 12.20 -1.27
CA VAL A 15 -1.15 13.64 -1.05
C VAL A 15 -0.46 14.45 -2.14
N ILE A 16 -1.10 15.53 -2.58
CA ILE A 16 -0.54 16.48 -3.55
C ILE A 16 0.10 17.65 -2.79
N ASP A 17 1.39 17.87 -3.02
CA ASP A 17 2.12 19.03 -2.50
C ASP A 17 1.70 20.30 -3.24
N VAL A 18 1.44 21.39 -2.50
CA VAL A 18 1.06 22.68 -3.08
C VAL A 18 2.16 23.21 -4.01
N ASN A 19 3.42 22.95 -3.70
CA ASN A 19 4.58 23.45 -4.44
C ASN A 19 5.09 22.47 -5.51
N ASN A 20 4.61 21.22 -5.53
CA ASN A 20 4.99 20.24 -6.53
C ASN A 20 3.79 19.39 -6.99
N GLN A 21 3.14 19.83 -8.07
CA GLN A 21 2.00 19.16 -8.71
C GLN A 21 2.46 18.07 -9.71
N GLU A 22 3.37 17.19 -9.31
CA GLU A 22 3.78 16.06 -10.14
C GLU A 22 2.63 15.04 -10.34
N THR A 23 2.70 14.26 -11.42
CA THR A 23 1.70 13.26 -11.78
C THR A 23 1.33 12.34 -10.61
N PRO A 24 0.03 12.02 -10.43
CA PRO A 24 -0.48 11.20 -9.33
C PRO A 24 0.31 9.90 -9.15
N ALA A 25 0.69 9.60 -7.91
CA ALA A 25 1.49 8.42 -7.61
C ALA A 25 0.75 7.12 -8.01
N PHE A 26 1.52 6.13 -8.47
CA PHE A 26 0.99 4.83 -8.93
C PHE A 26 0.08 4.18 -7.88
N GLY A 27 -1.19 3.92 -8.23
CA GLY A 27 -2.20 3.36 -7.32
C GLY A 27 -3.10 4.41 -6.61
N SER A 28 -3.05 5.68 -7.02
CA SER A 28 -4.05 6.69 -6.66
C SER A 28 -5.37 6.45 -7.41
N ARG A 29 -6.50 6.64 -6.72
CA ARG A 29 -7.86 6.47 -7.29
C ARG A 29 -8.41 7.83 -7.68
N LEU A 30 -8.13 8.33 -8.87
CA LEU A 30 -8.57 9.67 -9.28
C LEU A 30 -9.94 9.63 -9.95
N LEU A 31 -10.86 10.46 -9.48
CA LEU A 31 -12.19 10.56 -10.07
C LEU A 31 -12.10 11.40 -11.35
N LYS A 32 -12.00 10.75 -12.52
CA LYS A 32 -11.99 11.42 -13.83
C LYS A 32 -13.38 11.60 -14.41
N ASP A 33 -14.24 10.61 -14.21
CA ASP A 33 -15.63 10.63 -14.63
C ASP A 33 -16.54 10.82 -13.41
N ARG A 34 -17.46 11.79 -13.47
CA ARG A 34 -18.39 12.09 -12.38
C ARG A 34 -19.48 11.02 -12.23
N ASP A 35 -19.72 10.22 -13.26
CA ASP A 35 -20.68 9.12 -13.19
C ASP A 35 -20.09 7.86 -12.53
N ALA A 36 -18.76 7.73 -12.55
CA ALA A 36 -18.01 6.64 -11.93
C ALA A 36 -17.89 6.73 -10.39
N VAL A 37 -18.48 7.76 -9.75
CA VAL A 37 -18.29 8.05 -8.32
C VAL A 37 -18.49 6.83 -7.40
N PHE A 38 -19.38 5.90 -7.73
CA PHE A 38 -19.69 4.74 -6.90
C PHE A 38 -18.92 3.45 -7.25
N GLU A 39 -17.98 3.48 -8.20
CA GLU A 39 -17.17 2.31 -8.59
C GLU A 39 -16.14 1.92 -7.52
N HIS A 40 -15.65 2.89 -6.75
CA HIS A 40 -14.71 2.69 -5.65
C HIS A 40 -15.30 3.19 -4.33
N ASN A 41 -14.83 2.66 -3.20
CA ASN A 41 -15.25 3.14 -1.88
C ASN A 41 -14.66 4.52 -1.54
N ALA A 42 -13.56 4.91 -2.18
CA ALA A 42 -13.01 6.24 -2.05
C ALA A 42 -12.16 6.62 -3.27
N TRP A 43 -12.08 7.93 -3.52
CA TRP A 43 -11.28 8.58 -4.54
C TRP A 43 -10.32 9.57 -3.88
N ASP A 44 -9.12 9.67 -4.41
CA ASP A 44 -8.01 10.51 -3.97
C ASP A 44 -7.99 11.79 -4.82
N ASN A 45 -7.66 12.92 -4.21
CA ASN A 45 -7.48 14.25 -4.82
C ASN A 45 -8.68 14.75 -5.65
N VAL A 46 -9.90 14.57 -5.15
CA VAL A 46 -11.10 15.06 -5.85
C VAL A 46 -11.19 16.58 -5.75
N GLU A 47 -11.26 17.23 -6.91
CA GLU A 47 -11.53 18.66 -7.01
C GLU A 47 -13.01 18.97 -6.78
N TRP A 48 -13.26 20.10 -6.13
CA TRP A 48 -14.61 20.59 -5.91
C TRP A 48 -15.04 21.46 -7.09
N ASP A 49 -16.33 21.43 -7.40
CA ASP A 49 -16.91 22.45 -8.27
C ASP A 49 -17.31 23.72 -7.51
N ILE A 50 -17.68 24.73 -8.30
CA ILE A 50 -18.10 26.05 -7.82
C ILE A 50 -19.30 25.92 -6.88
N GLU A 51 -20.27 25.06 -7.20
CA GLU A 51 -21.47 24.85 -6.37
C GLU A 51 -21.12 24.28 -4.99
N GLN A 52 -20.20 23.32 -4.93
CA GLN A 52 -19.72 22.75 -3.67
C GLN A 52 -18.98 23.79 -2.81
N GLU A 53 -18.16 24.62 -3.44
CA GLU A 53 -17.43 25.69 -2.74
C GLU A 53 -18.39 26.76 -2.21
N GLU A 54 -19.38 27.18 -3.01
CA GLU A 54 -20.44 28.10 -2.58
C GLU A 54 -21.28 27.53 -1.44
N TYR A 55 -21.67 26.25 -1.53
CA TYR A 55 -22.36 25.57 -0.45
C TYR A 55 -21.56 25.60 0.85
N ALA A 56 -20.27 25.31 0.78
CA ALA A 56 -19.39 25.29 1.94
C ALA A 56 -19.24 26.66 2.57
N LYS A 57 -19.06 27.72 1.77
CA LYS A 57 -19.05 29.12 2.23
C LYS A 57 -20.35 29.46 2.97
N LYS A 58 -21.49 29.14 2.37
CA LYS A 58 -22.81 29.37 2.97
C LYS A 58 -23.03 28.61 4.27
N GLN A 59 -22.51 27.38 4.40
CA GLN A 59 -22.59 26.65 5.68
C GLN A 59 -21.76 27.31 6.77
N ILE A 60 -20.56 27.82 6.46
CA ILE A 60 -19.75 28.55 7.44
C ILE A 60 -20.43 29.84 7.88
N GLU A 61 -20.99 30.62 6.94
CA GLU A 61 -21.78 31.82 7.25
C GLU A 61 -22.95 31.49 8.20
N ARG A 62 -23.68 30.42 7.92
CA ARG A 62 -24.76 29.94 8.79
C ARG A 62 -24.25 29.56 10.19
N HIS A 63 -23.09 28.92 10.31
CA HIS A 63 -22.52 28.62 11.63
C HIS A 63 -22.17 29.89 12.42
N ALA A 64 -21.79 30.97 11.70
CA ALA A 64 -21.45 32.26 12.29
C ALA A 64 -22.67 33.07 12.76
N GLU A 65 -23.86 32.80 12.23
CA GLU A 65 -25.10 33.43 12.70
C GLU A 65 -25.43 33.06 14.15
N ASN A 66 -25.14 31.81 14.54
CA ASN A 66 -25.44 31.26 15.87
C ASN A 66 -24.19 30.60 16.48
N PRO A 67 -23.19 31.39 16.94
CA PRO A 67 -22.00 30.85 17.60
C PRO A 67 -22.32 30.37 19.02
N VAL A 68 -21.34 29.73 19.67
CA VAL A 68 -21.41 29.39 21.09
C VAL A 68 -21.49 30.69 21.91
N PRO A 69 -22.41 30.82 22.88
CA PRO A 69 -22.50 32.01 23.72
C PRO A 69 -21.19 32.28 24.48
N PRO A 70 -20.73 33.54 24.61
CA PRO A 70 -19.44 33.88 25.22
C PRO A 70 -19.22 33.25 26.61
N GLU A 71 -20.25 33.21 27.44
CA GLU A 71 -20.22 32.61 28.78
C GLU A 71 -19.95 31.10 28.77
N GLU A 72 -20.33 30.40 27.70
CA GLU A 72 -20.03 28.97 27.53
C GLU A 72 -18.65 28.75 26.91
N GLN A 73 -18.14 29.70 26.10
CA GLN A 73 -16.82 29.58 25.47
C GLN A 73 -15.71 29.44 26.51
N ASP A 74 -15.74 30.27 27.56
CA ASP A 74 -14.77 30.23 28.65
C ASP A 74 -14.72 28.86 29.34
N LYS A 75 -15.88 28.22 29.50
CA LYS A 75 -15.95 26.86 30.05
C LYS A 75 -15.24 25.84 29.15
N TYR A 76 -15.48 25.87 27.84
CA TYR A 76 -14.79 24.98 26.89
C TYR A 76 -13.29 25.27 26.80
N HIS A 77 -12.87 26.47 27.14
CA HIS A 77 -11.47 26.83 27.25
C HIS A 77 -10.81 26.29 28.52
N ALA A 78 -11.44 26.49 29.68
CA ALA A 78 -10.92 26.08 30.98
C ALA A 78 -10.92 24.55 31.18
N GLU A 79 -11.99 23.87 30.75
CA GLU A 79 -12.18 22.43 30.96
C GLU A 79 -11.67 21.56 29.79
N ALA A 80 -10.81 22.11 28.91
CA ALA A 80 -10.39 21.44 27.68
C ALA A 80 -9.77 20.06 27.91
N ALA A 81 -8.97 19.90 28.98
CA ALA A 81 -8.36 18.62 29.35
C ALA A 81 -9.43 17.60 29.80
N GLU A 82 -10.43 18.06 30.54
CA GLU A 82 -11.49 17.21 31.09
C GLU A 82 -12.37 16.61 29.99
N TYR A 83 -12.60 17.32 28.89
CA TYR A 83 -13.31 16.76 27.74
C TYR A 83 -12.54 15.61 27.10
N TRP A 84 -11.20 15.71 27.01
CA TRP A 84 -10.36 14.59 26.55
C TRP A 84 -10.29 13.45 27.57
N ASN A 85 -10.22 13.75 28.87
CA ASN A 85 -10.29 12.73 29.92
C ASN A 85 -11.59 11.91 29.82
N LYS A 86 -12.74 12.59 29.73
CA LYS A 86 -14.06 11.95 29.54
C LYS A 86 -14.11 11.13 28.26
N PHE A 87 -13.52 11.63 27.18
CA PHE A 87 -13.45 10.91 25.91
C PHE A 87 -12.68 9.59 26.07
N TYR A 88 -11.48 9.59 26.64
CA TYR A 88 -10.69 8.38 26.81
C TYR A 88 -11.22 7.46 27.91
N GLN A 89 -11.85 7.98 28.95
CA GLN A 89 -12.55 7.17 29.95
C GLN A 89 -13.68 6.34 29.32
N LYS A 90 -14.41 6.93 28.36
CA LYS A 90 -15.51 6.25 27.66
C LYS A 90 -15.01 5.25 26.62
N ASN A 91 -14.00 5.63 25.86
CA ASN A 91 -13.61 4.93 24.65
C ASN A 91 -12.42 3.97 24.83
N ASP A 92 -11.54 4.24 25.79
CA ASP A 92 -10.30 3.51 26.03
C ASP A 92 -9.46 3.41 24.74
N ASN A 93 -8.79 2.29 24.48
CA ASN A 93 -8.00 2.03 23.28
C ASN A 93 -8.80 1.64 22.01
N ARG A 94 -10.14 1.74 22.03
CA ARG A 94 -11.01 1.15 20.99
C ARG A 94 -11.43 2.11 19.88
N PHE A 95 -11.25 3.42 20.07
CA PHE A 95 -11.80 4.42 19.15
C PHE A 95 -10.90 4.68 17.95
N PHE A 96 -9.61 4.92 18.19
CA PHE A 96 -8.65 5.16 17.12
C PHE A 96 -7.95 3.86 16.72
N LYS A 97 -7.71 3.72 15.42
CA LYS A 97 -6.95 2.59 14.86
C LYS A 97 -5.48 2.91 14.77
N ASP A 98 -4.69 1.85 14.75
CA ASP A 98 -3.26 1.94 14.48
C ASP A 98 -2.96 2.61 13.15
N ARG A 99 -2.06 3.58 13.21
CA ARG A 99 -1.79 4.51 12.11
C ARG A 99 -0.77 3.94 11.13
N HIS A 100 -0.97 2.70 10.67
CA HIS A 100 -0.07 2.01 9.74
C HIS A 100 0.17 2.76 8.41
N TRP A 101 -0.71 3.69 8.05
CA TRP A 101 -0.55 4.56 6.88
C TRP A 101 0.62 5.55 7.02
N LEU A 102 1.07 5.87 8.24
CA LEU A 102 2.18 6.80 8.47
C LEU A 102 3.47 6.33 7.81
N ARG A 103 3.67 5.02 7.63
CA ARG A 103 4.85 4.47 6.94
C ARG A 103 4.94 4.88 5.48
N LEU A 104 3.78 5.05 4.84
CA LEU A 104 3.69 5.46 3.44
C LEU A 104 3.80 6.98 3.27
N GLU A 105 3.22 7.73 4.20
CA GLU A 105 3.16 9.19 4.15
C GLU A 105 4.43 9.86 4.71
N PHE A 106 5.03 9.26 5.73
CA PHE A 106 6.22 9.75 6.44
C PHE A 106 7.29 8.65 6.57
N PRO A 107 7.89 8.19 5.47
CA PRO A 107 8.95 7.19 5.52
C PRO A 107 10.13 7.60 6.42
N GLU A 108 10.40 8.90 6.56
CA GLU A 108 11.46 9.45 7.42
C GLU A 108 11.25 9.13 8.91
N LEU A 109 9.99 9.01 9.35
CA LEU A 109 9.68 8.58 10.72
C LEU A 109 10.11 7.12 10.92
N PHE A 110 9.80 6.24 9.98
CA PHE A 110 10.11 4.80 10.10
C PHE A 110 11.58 4.49 9.82
N GLN A 111 12.29 5.34 9.09
CA GLN A 111 13.76 5.26 8.98
C GLN A 111 14.46 5.39 10.35
N THR A 112 13.83 6.01 11.34
CA THR A 112 14.39 6.04 12.71
C THR A 112 14.39 4.66 13.38
N ALA A 113 13.56 3.74 12.88
CA ALA A 113 13.38 2.40 13.39
C ALA A 113 14.25 1.35 12.65
N ASP A 114 15.04 1.76 11.66
CA ASP A 114 15.96 0.89 10.92
C ASP A 114 17.18 0.51 11.78
N GLU A 115 17.65 -0.73 11.67
CA GLU A 115 18.77 -1.30 12.48
C GLU A 115 20.03 -0.41 12.51
N ASN A 116 20.35 0.25 11.40
CA ASN A 116 21.54 1.08 11.24
C ASN A 116 21.29 2.58 11.45
N ALA A 117 20.12 3.00 11.94
CA ALA A 117 19.78 4.41 12.11
C ALA A 117 20.57 5.11 13.25
N GLY A 118 21.23 4.32 14.11
CA GLY A 118 21.93 4.81 15.30
C GLY A 118 20.97 5.28 16.39
N LYS A 119 21.47 6.07 17.36
CA LYS A 119 20.63 6.62 18.42
C LYS A 119 19.60 7.58 17.83
N LYS A 120 18.31 7.29 18.05
CA LYS A 120 17.18 8.07 17.54
C LYS A 120 16.18 8.37 18.65
N VAL A 121 15.72 9.61 18.70
CA VAL A 121 14.68 10.07 19.64
C VAL A 121 13.48 10.58 18.86
N VAL A 122 12.34 9.92 19.02
CA VAL A 122 11.06 10.33 18.44
C VAL A 122 10.16 10.84 19.56
N MET A 123 9.40 11.90 19.30
CA MET A 123 8.39 12.41 20.23
C MET A 123 7.00 12.43 19.58
N GLU A 124 6.05 11.66 20.11
CA GLU A 124 4.64 11.74 19.74
C GLU A 124 3.92 12.68 20.71
N ILE A 125 3.39 13.79 20.18
CA ILE A 125 2.57 14.73 20.93
C ILE A 125 1.11 14.44 20.60
N GLY A 126 0.24 14.37 21.61
CA GLY A 126 -1.14 13.89 21.46
C GLY A 126 -1.20 12.39 21.18
N CYS A 127 -0.50 11.59 21.99
CA CYS A 127 -0.35 10.15 21.75
C CYS A 127 -1.67 9.37 21.84
N GLY A 128 -2.68 9.89 22.54
CA GLY A 128 -3.95 9.21 22.75
C GLY A 128 -3.74 7.83 23.38
N ALA A 129 -4.28 6.79 22.75
CA ALA A 129 -4.09 5.40 23.17
C ALA A 129 -2.80 4.74 22.63
N GLY A 130 -1.89 5.51 22.02
CA GLY A 130 -0.59 5.02 21.55
C GLY A 130 -0.59 4.41 20.14
N ASN A 131 -1.60 4.70 19.32
CA ASN A 131 -1.79 4.14 17.97
C ASN A 131 -0.70 4.52 16.94
N THR A 132 0.26 5.37 17.31
CA THR A 132 1.48 5.60 16.51
C THR A 132 2.70 5.02 17.19
N MET A 133 2.93 5.31 18.47
CA MET A 133 4.11 4.81 19.19
C MET A 133 4.19 3.27 19.21
N PHE A 134 3.07 2.57 19.43
CA PHE A 134 3.11 1.10 19.53
C PHE A 134 3.47 0.46 18.17
N PRO A 135 2.81 0.78 17.05
CA PRO A 135 3.24 0.28 15.75
C PRO A 135 4.70 0.64 15.40
N LEU A 136 5.15 1.86 15.71
CA LEU A 136 6.53 2.28 15.45
C LEU A 136 7.54 1.42 16.23
N LEU A 137 7.29 1.19 17.52
CA LEU A 137 8.16 0.37 18.37
C LEU A 137 8.11 -1.11 17.99
N GLN A 138 6.93 -1.65 17.68
CA GLN A 138 6.74 -3.06 17.27
C GLN A 138 7.42 -3.38 15.92
N GLU A 139 7.43 -2.42 14.98
CA GLU A 139 8.11 -2.57 13.69
C GLU A 139 9.61 -2.22 13.74
N SER A 140 10.13 -1.77 14.90
CA SER A 140 11.51 -1.31 15.01
C SER A 140 12.52 -2.45 15.05
N HIS A 141 13.57 -2.30 14.24
CA HIS A 141 14.79 -3.10 14.31
C HIS A 141 15.95 -2.31 14.94
N ASN A 142 15.73 -1.05 15.32
CA ASN A 142 16.73 -0.19 15.95
C ASN A 142 16.72 -0.37 17.48
N PRO A 143 17.77 -0.97 18.08
CA PRO A 143 17.86 -1.13 19.55
C PRO A 143 18.12 0.20 20.29
N HIS A 144 18.40 1.28 19.56
CA HIS A 144 18.70 2.61 20.11
C HIS A 144 17.61 3.66 19.78
N LEU A 145 16.44 3.22 19.32
CA LEU A 145 15.26 4.07 19.21
C LEU A 145 14.63 4.27 20.58
N PHE A 146 14.37 5.54 20.93
CA PHE A 146 13.64 5.92 22.13
C PHE A 146 12.45 6.80 21.76
N VAL A 147 11.27 6.49 22.32
CA VAL A 147 10.04 7.24 22.02
C VAL A 147 9.53 7.97 23.27
N TYR A 148 9.54 9.30 23.23
CA TYR A 148 8.73 10.09 24.15
C TYR A 148 7.30 10.18 23.62
N ALA A 149 6.31 9.95 24.47
CA ALA A 149 4.91 10.12 24.12
C ALA A 149 4.24 11.01 25.16
N CYS A 150 3.46 11.99 24.73
CA CYS A 150 2.71 12.81 25.67
C CYS A 150 1.30 13.10 25.18
N ASP A 151 0.39 13.29 26.13
CA ASP A 151 -0.96 13.75 25.85
C ASP A 151 -1.37 14.82 26.87
N PHE A 152 -2.30 15.67 26.46
CA PHE A 152 -2.91 16.66 27.33
C PHE A 152 -3.86 16.00 28.35
N SER A 153 -4.41 14.84 28.00
CA SER A 153 -5.25 14.01 28.87
C SER A 153 -4.43 13.06 29.74
N SER A 154 -4.62 13.15 31.06
CA SER A 154 -4.07 12.14 31.99
C SER A 154 -4.64 10.76 31.74
N THR A 155 -5.94 10.67 31.43
CA THR A 155 -6.60 9.40 31.11
C THR A 155 -6.01 8.74 29.86
N ALA A 156 -5.67 9.50 28.81
CA ALA A 156 -4.99 8.95 27.63
C ALA A 156 -3.63 8.34 27.99
N VAL A 157 -2.85 9.06 28.81
CA VAL A 157 -1.55 8.58 29.29
C VAL A 157 -1.71 7.29 30.11
N ASP A 158 -2.74 7.20 30.95
CA ASP A 158 -3.03 5.99 31.74
C ASP A 158 -3.45 4.81 30.85
N VAL A 159 -4.20 5.05 29.77
CA VAL A 159 -4.53 4.02 28.75
C VAL A 159 -3.25 3.46 28.12
N VAL A 160 -2.28 4.31 27.76
CA VAL A 160 -1.00 3.85 27.21
C VAL A 160 -0.20 3.06 28.25
N LYS A 161 -0.09 3.57 29.49
CA LYS A 161 0.64 2.89 30.57
C LYS A 161 0.05 1.54 30.96
N SER A 162 -1.27 1.39 30.82
CA SER A 162 -1.98 0.14 31.11
C SER A 162 -1.87 -0.89 29.98
N ASN A 163 -1.37 -0.49 28.81
CA ASN A 163 -1.22 -1.41 27.69
C ASN A 163 -0.04 -2.38 27.95
N PRO A 164 -0.23 -3.71 27.80
CA PRO A 164 0.83 -4.70 28.00
C PRO A 164 2.06 -4.52 27.09
N SER A 165 1.90 -3.82 25.96
CA SER A 165 2.98 -3.50 25.03
C SER A 165 3.83 -2.30 25.46
N TYR A 166 3.48 -1.62 26.55
CA TYR A 166 4.25 -0.48 27.05
C TYR A 166 5.54 -0.95 27.72
N ASP A 167 6.66 -0.45 27.23
CA ASP A 167 8.00 -0.71 27.76
C ASP A 167 8.71 0.61 28.10
N SER A 168 9.04 0.78 29.37
CA SER A 168 9.71 1.98 29.89
C SER A 168 11.20 2.08 29.50
N LYS A 169 11.79 1.01 28.94
CA LYS A 169 13.17 1.02 28.44
C LYS A 169 13.29 1.68 27.06
N SER A 170 12.27 1.48 26.22
CA SER A 170 12.22 1.97 24.84
C SER A 170 11.28 3.18 24.66
N SER A 171 10.50 3.53 25.69
CA SER A 171 9.61 4.67 25.66
C SER A 171 9.36 5.33 27.02
N HIS A 172 8.89 6.57 27.01
CA HIS A 172 8.42 7.27 28.21
C HIS A 172 7.16 8.05 27.90
N VAL A 173 6.04 7.69 28.55
CA VAL A 173 4.74 8.36 28.37
C VAL A 173 4.36 9.24 29.56
N PHE A 174 3.93 10.48 29.30
CA PHE A 174 3.68 11.49 30.34
C PHE A 174 2.61 12.52 29.94
N VAL A 175 2.04 13.20 30.94
CA VAL A 175 1.05 14.27 30.69
C VAL A 175 1.80 15.57 30.43
N TRP A 176 1.50 16.22 29.31
CA TRP A 176 2.08 17.53 29.00
C TRP A 176 1.22 18.31 28.01
N ASP A 177 1.10 19.61 28.26
CA ASP A 177 0.47 20.56 27.37
C ASP A 177 1.54 21.18 26.45
N LEU A 178 1.40 20.98 25.14
CA LEU A 178 2.30 21.57 24.14
C LEU A 178 2.36 23.11 24.23
N THR A 179 1.32 23.74 24.77
CA THR A 179 1.23 25.18 24.95
C THR A 179 1.75 25.67 26.30
N SER A 180 2.27 24.77 27.15
CA SER A 180 2.88 25.13 28.43
C SER A 180 4.09 26.05 28.23
N SER A 181 4.29 26.99 29.16
CA SER A 181 5.51 27.81 29.22
C SER A 181 6.75 27.01 29.63
N THR A 182 6.56 25.82 30.21
CA THR A 182 7.62 24.95 30.69
C THR A 182 7.71 23.67 29.85
N LEU A 183 8.95 23.30 29.50
CA LEU A 183 9.27 22.05 28.83
C LEU A 183 9.48 20.93 29.86
N PRO A 184 9.25 19.66 29.49
CA PRO A 184 9.50 18.53 30.38
C PRO A 184 10.99 18.44 30.74
N GLU A 185 11.32 18.50 32.04
CA GLU A 185 12.70 18.63 32.52
C GLU A 185 13.63 17.47 32.12
N PHE A 186 13.05 16.29 31.90
CA PHE A 186 13.80 15.09 31.51
C PHE A 186 14.08 15.01 30.00
N ILE A 187 13.61 15.97 29.20
CA ILE A 187 13.91 16.06 27.77
C ILE A 187 14.91 17.19 27.56
N GLU A 188 16.12 16.83 27.12
CA GLU A 188 17.16 17.80 26.80
C GLU A 188 16.74 18.64 25.57
N LEU A 189 17.03 19.94 25.61
CA LEU A 189 16.75 20.84 24.48
C LEU A 189 17.53 20.42 23.24
N GLY A 190 16.88 20.45 22.08
CA GLY A 190 17.52 20.09 20.82
C GLY A 190 17.94 18.62 20.72
N SER A 191 17.28 17.71 21.46
CA SER A 191 17.60 16.28 21.48
C SER A 191 16.71 15.42 20.58
N VAL A 192 15.54 15.93 20.16
CA VAL A 192 14.54 15.15 19.41
C VAL A 192 14.86 15.14 17.91
N ASP A 193 14.86 13.96 17.29
CA ASP A 193 15.05 13.78 15.84
C ASP A 193 13.77 14.09 15.06
N VAL A 194 12.65 13.50 15.48
CA VAL A 194 11.35 13.62 14.80
C VAL A 194 10.25 13.86 15.83
N VAL A 195 9.41 14.88 15.59
CA VAL A 195 8.17 15.11 16.33
C VAL A 195 6.99 14.71 15.45
N VAL A 196 6.10 13.89 16.00
CA VAL A 196 4.85 13.47 15.38
C VAL A 196 3.71 14.34 15.91
N LEU A 197 3.04 15.07 15.02
CA LEU A 197 1.97 16.02 15.33
C LEU A 197 0.73 15.74 14.47
N ILE A 198 -0.05 14.73 14.85
CA ILE A 198 -1.19 14.22 14.08
C ILE A 198 -2.51 14.51 14.81
N PHE A 199 -3.36 15.37 14.26
CA PHE A 199 -4.63 15.84 14.85
C PHE A 199 -4.50 16.52 16.22
N VAL A 200 -3.42 17.27 16.41
CA VAL A 200 -3.10 17.95 17.68
C VAL A 200 -3.34 19.45 17.58
N LEU A 201 -2.81 20.08 16.53
CA LEU A 201 -2.82 21.53 16.40
C LEU A 201 -4.25 22.06 16.28
N SER A 202 -5.16 21.30 15.68
CA SER A 202 -6.58 21.64 15.62
C SER A 202 -7.28 21.66 16.97
N ALA A 203 -6.78 20.95 17.99
CA ALA A 203 -7.37 20.97 19.33
C ALA A 203 -6.89 22.18 20.17
N ILE A 204 -5.81 22.84 19.72
CA ILE A 204 -5.19 24.00 20.35
C ILE A 204 -5.88 25.28 19.84
N ARG A 205 -6.10 26.24 20.75
CA ARG A 205 -6.69 27.52 20.37
C ARG A 205 -5.70 28.36 19.56
N PRO A 206 -6.16 29.13 18.56
CA PRO A 206 -5.27 29.91 17.69
C PRO A 206 -4.24 30.78 18.42
N GLU A 207 -4.60 31.35 19.57
CA GLU A 207 -3.75 32.26 20.34
C GLU A 207 -2.52 31.56 20.93
N HIS A 208 -2.56 30.23 21.06
CA HIS A 208 -1.48 29.44 21.67
C HIS A 208 -0.59 28.71 20.65
N TRP A 209 -0.87 28.83 19.35
CA TRP A 209 -0.03 28.19 18.33
C TRP A 209 1.41 28.71 18.33
N ASN A 210 1.61 29.98 18.68
CA ASN A 210 2.96 30.55 18.76
C ASN A 210 3.80 29.82 19.83
N GLN A 211 3.26 29.65 21.04
CA GLN A 211 3.92 28.92 22.11
C GLN A 211 4.17 27.45 21.75
N ALA A 212 3.20 26.81 21.08
CA ALA A 212 3.34 25.43 20.61
C ALA A 212 4.51 25.29 19.63
N VAL A 213 4.58 26.16 18.61
CA VAL A 213 5.67 26.16 17.61
C VAL A 213 7.03 26.45 18.26
N GLU A 214 7.08 27.38 19.21
CA GLU A 214 8.31 27.68 19.96
C GLU A 214 8.82 26.45 20.73
N ASN A 215 7.93 25.72 21.40
CA ASN A 215 8.26 24.50 22.14
C ASN A 215 8.74 23.38 21.20
N LEU A 216 8.05 23.16 20.07
CA LEU A 216 8.50 22.23 19.03
C LEU A 216 9.91 22.57 18.55
N TYR A 217 10.16 23.86 18.31
CA TYR A 217 11.46 24.35 17.85
C TYR A 217 12.56 24.12 18.89
N LYS A 218 12.28 24.36 20.19
CA LYS A 218 13.23 24.13 21.28
C LYS A 218 13.57 22.65 21.46
N LEU A 219 12.60 21.76 21.33
CA LEU A 219 12.77 20.31 21.49
C LEU A 219 13.59 19.68 20.35
N LEU A 220 13.35 20.10 19.11
CA LEU A 220 13.99 19.51 17.93
C LEU A 220 15.47 19.86 17.83
N LYS A 221 16.29 18.86 17.48
CA LYS A 221 17.68 19.07 17.12
C LYS A 221 17.81 19.89 15.83
N PRO A 222 18.96 20.53 15.55
CA PRO A 222 19.22 21.10 14.22
C PRO A 222 19.08 20.03 13.12
N GLY A 223 18.23 20.28 12.11
CA GLY A 223 17.86 19.29 11.09
C GLY A 223 16.79 18.28 11.52
N GLY A 224 16.20 18.43 12.71
CA GLY A 224 15.06 17.64 13.17
C GLY A 224 13.78 17.95 12.39
N LEU A 225 12.83 17.00 12.39
CA LEU A 225 11.64 17.04 11.54
C LEU A 225 10.34 17.05 12.37
N VAL A 226 9.39 17.91 12.03
CA VAL A 226 7.98 17.75 12.41
C VAL A 226 7.25 17.06 11.28
N VAL A 227 6.59 15.94 11.57
CA VAL A 227 5.61 15.32 10.67
C VAL A 227 4.22 15.68 11.13
N PHE A 228 3.45 16.29 10.24
CA PHE A 228 2.20 16.97 10.58
C PHE A 228 1.03 16.43 9.75
N ARG A 229 -0.12 16.23 10.40
CA ARG A 229 -1.39 16.03 9.69
C ARG A 229 -2.56 16.52 10.51
N ASP A 230 -3.43 17.32 9.93
CA ASP A 230 -4.61 17.84 10.63
C ASP A 230 -5.80 18.11 9.69
N TYR A 231 -6.92 18.61 10.22
CA TYR A 231 -8.14 18.87 9.44
C TYR A 231 -7.98 20.08 8.52
N GLY A 232 -8.39 19.93 7.25
CA GLY A 232 -8.42 21.02 6.29
C GLY A 232 -9.77 21.75 6.25
N ARG A 233 -9.74 23.02 5.84
CA ARG A 233 -10.92 23.86 5.59
C ARG A 233 -11.90 23.13 4.66
N TYR A 234 -13.18 23.25 4.99
CA TYR A 234 -14.30 22.64 4.30
C TYR A 234 -14.35 21.10 4.36
N ASP A 235 -13.63 20.45 5.28
CA ASP A 235 -13.86 19.02 5.57
C ASP A 235 -15.33 18.76 5.91
N LEU A 236 -15.87 17.60 5.53
CA LEU A 236 -17.23 17.19 5.88
C LEU A 236 -17.55 17.36 7.36
N ALA A 237 -16.58 17.14 8.26
CA ALA A 237 -16.79 17.34 9.68
C ALA A 237 -17.05 18.81 10.04
N GLN A 238 -16.44 19.76 9.33
CA GLN A 238 -16.69 21.19 9.47
C GLN A 238 -18.11 21.54 8.99
N LEU A 239 -18.46 21.10 7.77
CA LEU A 239 -19.69 21.53 7.11
C LEU A 239 -20.97 20.97 7.74
N ARG A 240 -20.86 19.92 8.56
CA ARG A 240 -22.02 19.26 9.21
C ARG A 240 -22.25 19.71 10.66
N PHE A 241 -21.48 20.66 11.17
CA PHE A 241 -21.73 21.17 12.51
C PHE A 241 -23.16 21.73 12.59
N LYS A 242 -23.77 21.56 13.76
CA LYS A 242 -25.03 22.23 14.05
C LYS A 242 -24.74 23.65 14.53
N GLU A 243 -25.75 24.50 14.46
CA GLU A 243 -25.74 25.83 15.10
C GLU A 243 -25.41 25.70 16.60
N GLY A 244 -24.81 26.75 17.18
CA GLY A 244 -24.36 26.78 18.57
C GLY A 244 -23.10 25.94 18.83
N ARG A 245 -22.25 25.72 17.82
CA ARG A 245 -21.01 24.91 17.94
C ARG A 245 -19.73 25.65 17.56
N MET A 246 -19.83 26.84 16.97
CA MET A 246 -18.67 27.63 16.57
C MET A 246 -18.18 28.48 17.74
N LEU A 247 -16.93 28.30 18.17
CA LEU A 247 -16.28 29.12 19.20
C LEU A 247 -15.76 30.43 18.58
N SER A 248 -15.03 30.30 17.48
CA SER A 248 -14.50 31.41 16.69
C SER A 248 -14.38 30.97 15.24
N ASP A 249 -13.92 31.86 14.35
CA ASP A 249 -13.80 31.56 12.92
C ASP A 249 -13.04 30.26 12.68
N ASN A 250 -13.81 29.27 12.21
CA ASN A 250 -13.36 27.92 11.90
C ASN A 250 -12.89 27.06 13.09
N PHE A 251 -13.16 27.50 14.31
CA PHE A 251 -12.91 26.75 15.53
C PHE A 251 -14.22 26.30 16.17
N TYR A 252 -14.36 25.00 16.42
CA TYR A 252 -15.64 24.41 16.81
C TYR A 252 -15.51 23.49 18.03
N ILE A 253 -16.62 23.31 18.75
CA ILE A 253 -16.81 22.24 19.73
C ILE A 253 -17.51 21.03 19.10
N ARG A 254 -17.00 19.84 19.39
CA ARG A 254 -17.58 18.56 19.00
C ARG A 254 -18.70 18.14 19.94
N GLY A 255 -19.41 17.08 19.57
CA GLY A 255 -20.52 16.53 20.37
C GLY A 255 -20.08 15.99 21.75
N ASP A 256 -18.81 15.62 21.91
CA ASP A 256 -18.19 15.21 23.16
C ASP A 256 -17.56 16.37 23.95
N GLY A 257 -17.66 17.61 23.44
CA GLY A 257 -17.09 18.83 24.04
C GLY A 257 -15.63 19.09 23.70
N THR A 258 -14.95 18.17 23.01
CA THR A 258 -13.58 18.42 22.51
C THR A 258 -13.58 19.45 21.39
N ARG A 259 -12.44 20.11 21.15
CA ARG A 259 -12.35 21.23 20.19
C ARG A 259 -11.66 20.82 18.90
N VAL A 260 -11.96 21.53 17.82
CA VAL A 260 -11.34 21.32 16.51
C VAL A 260 -11.31 22.60 15.68
N TYR A 261 -10.14 22.93 15.17
CA TYR A 261 -9.87 23.94 14.14
C TYR A 261 -9.73 23.26 12.77
N PHE A 262 -10.11 23.95 11.72
CA PHE A 262 -9.90 23.52 10.34
C PHE A 262 -8.93 24.48 9.66
N PHE A 263 -7.90 23.99 8.99
CA PHE A 263 -6.81 24.85 8.50
C PHE A 263 -6.83 25.04 6.98
N THR A 264 -6.30 26.16 6.50
CA THR A 264 -5.82 26.30 5.11
C THR A 264 -4.31 26.06 5.02
N THR A 265 -3.82 25.82 3.80
CA THR A 265 -2.38 25.64 3.54
C THR A 265 -1.57 26.88 3.87
N GLU A 266 -2.15 28.06 3.68
CA GLU A 266 -1.53 29.37 3.96
C GLU A 266 -1.40 29.60 5.46
N GLU A 267 -2.39 29.18 6.26
CA GLU A 267 -2.34 29.22 7.72
C GLU A 267 -1.23 28.31 8.24
N ILE A 268 -1.10 27.09 7.72
CA ILE A 268 -0.04 26.16 8.10
C ILE A 268 1.34 26.70 7.73
N GLU A 269 1.50 27.26 6.52
CA GLU A 269 2.74 27.95 6.14
C GLU A 269 3.04 29.08 7.11
N HIS A 270 2.05 29.91 7.45
CA HIS A 270 2.22 31.00 8.39
C HIS A 270 2.68 30.50 9.76
N ILE A 271 1.99 29.51 10.34
CA ILE A 271 2.27 28.95 11.67
C ILE A 271 3.70 28.41 11.76
N PHE A 272 4.16 27.64 10.78
CA PHE A 272 5.48 26.99 10.86
C PHE A 272 6.64 27.86 10.35
N SER A 273 6.42 28.83 9.46
CA SER A 273 7.52 29.58 8.81
C SER A 273 7.55 31.08 9.06
N ARG A 274 6.44 31.70 9.51
CA ARG A 274 6.30 33.16 9.61
C ARG A 274 5.82 33.67 10.97
N LEU A 275 5.11 32.85 11.75
CA LEU A 275 4.46 33.26 12.99
C LEU A 275 5.48 33.73 14.06
N HIS A 276 6.66 33.13 14.09
CA HIS A 276 7.72 33.47 15.03
C HIS A 276 9.01 33.80 14.29
N GLU A 277 9.62 34.96 14.58
CA GLU A 277 10.80 35.42 13.84
C GLU A 277 12.02 34.51 14.01
N ASP A 278 12.28 34.04 15.24
CA ASP A 278 13.43 33.18 15.58
C ASP A 278 13.20 31.66 15.39
N CYS A 279 11.93 31.23 15.39
CA CYS A 279 11.53 29.81 15.36
C CYS A 279 10.95 29.41 13.99
N ARG A 280 11.68 29.71 12.91
CA ARG A 280 11.24 29.40 11.54
C ARG A 280 11.65 28.00 11.11
N PHE A 281 10.66 27.20 10.72
CA PHE A 281 10.88 25.93 10.05
C PHE A 281 11.02 26.11 8.54
N ALA A 282 11.88 25.30 7.93
CA ALA A 282 11.87 25.11 6.48
C ALA A 282 10.73 24.16 6.11
N ILE A 283 9.89 24.56 5.17
CA ILE A 283 8.77 23.76 4.68
C ILE A 283 9.34 22.80 3.63
N GLU A 284 9.41 21.51 3.95
CA GLU A 284 9.78 20.47 2.98
C GLU A 284 8.56 19.94 2.23
N GLN A 285 7.39 19.96 2.88
CA GLN A 285 6.12 19.60 2.29
C GLN A 285 5.00 20.39 2.97
N ASN A 286 4.07 20.93 2.18
CA ASN A 286 2.78 21.45 2.62
C ASN A 286 1.73 21.04 1.59
N ALA A 287 0.85 20.11 1.96
CA ALA A 287 0.11 19.30 1.01
C ALA A 287 -1.34 19.11 1.46
N VAL A 288 -2.28 19.02 0.50
CA VAL A 288 -3.71 18.83 0.76
C VAL A 288 -4.14 17.43 0.31
N ASP A 289 -4.79 16.68 1.20
CA ASP A 289 -5.40 15.38 0.91
C ASP A 289 -6.92 15.55 0.83
N ARG A 290 -7.44 15.67 -0.40
CA ARG A 290 -8.89 15.73 -0.66
C ARG A 290 -9.41 14.35 -1.03
N ARG A 291 -10.16 13.69 -0.15
CA ARG A 291 -10.74 12.38 -0.43
C ARG A 291 -12.24 12.44 -0.57
N LEU A 292 -12.77 11.86 -1.63
CA LEU A 292 -14.19 11.53 -1.72
C LEU A 292 -14.38 10.11 -1.22
N ILE A 293 -15.04 9.93 -0.08
CA ILE A 293 -15.47 8.62 0.42
C ILE A 293 -16.92 8.43 0.02
N VAL A 294 -17.29 7.24 -0.47
CA VAL A 294 -18.67 6.95 -0.85
C VAL A 294 -19.22 5.76 -0.10
N ASN A 295 -20.37 5.95 0.52
CA ASN A 295 -21.17 4.85 1.01
C ASN A 295 -22.06 4.37 -0.14
N ARG A 296 -21.67 3.24 -0.74
CA ARG A 296 -22.34 2.70 -1.93
C ARG A 296 -23.77 2.20 -1.66
N SER A 297 -24.06 1.71 -0.45
CA SER A 297 -25.40 1.21 -0.12
C SER A 297 -26.42 2.34 0.08
N ARG A 298 -25.99 3.46 0.65
CA ARG A 298 -26.82 4.65 0.90
C ARG A 298 -26.69 5.73 -0.17
N LYS A 299 -25.83 5.53 -1.17
CA LYS A 299 -25.43 6.51 -2.20
C LYS A 299 -25.00 7.86 -1.61
N LEU A 300 -24.29 7.85 -0.49
CA LEU A 300 -23.80 9.07 0.17
C LEU A 300 -22.38 9.39 -0.29
N LYS A 301 -22.14 10.66 -0.64
CA LYS A 301 -20.82 11.22 -0.94
C LYS A 301 -20.31 11.97 0.29
N MET A 302 -19.07 11.72 0.68
CA MET A 302 -18.44 12.29 1.88
C MET A 302 -17.08 12.88 1.49
N TYR A 303 -17.02 14.21 1.40
CA TYR A 303 -15.82 14.93 1.01
C TYR A 303 -14.96 15.24 2.23
N ARG A 304 -13.79 14.61 2.32
CA ARG A 304 -12.85 14.77 3.41
C ARG A 304 -11.66 15.59 2.97
N VAL A 305 -11.19 16.47 3.84
CA VAL A 305 -10.06 17.35 3.58
C VAL A 305 -9.12 17.29 4.78
N TRP A 306 -7.87 16.93 4.51
CA TRP A 306 -6.78 16.97 5.49
C TRP A 306 -5.60 17.75 4.94
N LEU A 307 -4.87 18.40 5.83
CA LEU A 307 -3.56 18.95 5.52
C LEU A 307 -2.49 17.99 6.02
N GLN A 308 -1.42 17.88 5.25
CA GLN A 308 -0.25 17.07 5.58
C GLN A 308 1.01 17.90 5.33
N GLY A 309 1.96 17.85 6.26
CA GLY A 309 3.17 18.66 6.16
C GLY A 309 4.41 18.01 6.75
N LYS A 310 5.57 18.46 6.26
CA LYS A 310 6.91 18.12 6.74
C LYS A 310 7.66 19.42 6.98
N PHE A 311 8.00 19.70 8.23
CA PHE A 311 8.63 20.96 8.62
C PHE A 311 9.98 20.67 9.29
N ARG A 312 11.05 21.09 8.63
CA ARG A 312 12.43 20.82 9.06
C ARG A 312 12.98 22.00 9.85
N LYS A 313 13.53 21.75 11.04
CA LYS A 313 14.30 22.78 11.75
C LYS A 313 15.61 23.04 10.99
N PRO A 314 15.90 24.27 10.53
CA PRO A 314 17.13 24.56 9.81
C PRO A 314 18.37 24.17 10.62
N SER A 315 19.38 23.63 9.94
CA SER A 315 20.67 23.33 10.54
C SER A 315 21.43 24.63 10.87
N LEU A 316 22.30 24.57 11.88
CA LEU A 316 23.11 25.72 12.31
C LEU A 316 23.96 26.29 11.15
N TRP A 317 24.41 25.43 10.22
CA TRP A 317 25.18 25.84 9.04
C TRP A 317 24.36 26.64 8.02
N LEU A 318 23.05 26.37 7.88
CA LEU A 318 22.16 27.10 6.98
C LEU A 318 21.85 28.50 7.51
N LYS A 319 21.73 28.67 8.84
CA LYS A 319 21.62 30.00 9.47
C LYS A 319 22.85 30.87 9.21
N ILE A 320 24.06 30.29 9.28
CA ILE A 320 25.32 30.98 8.99
C ILE A 320 25.42 31.35 7.50
N LEU A 321 24.98 30.46 6.60
CA LEU A 321 25.01 30.71 5.16
C LEU A 321 24.00 31.79 4.75
N LEU A 322 22.78 31.75 5.29
CA LEU A 322 21.71 32.70 5.00
C LEU A 322 21.98 34.09 5.61
N SER A 323 22.56 34.18 6.80
CA SER A 323 22.99 35.46 7.38
C SER A 323 24.16 36.08 6.60
N SER A 324 25.05 35.26 6.04
CA SER A 324 26.13 35.71 5.15
C SER A 324 25.64 36.13 3.74
N LEU A 325 24.48 35.63 3.29
CA LEU A 325 23.88 35.99 1.99
C LEU A 325 23.02 37.24 2.08
N ALA A 326 22.32 37.45 3.21
CA ALA A 326 21.48 38.64 3.45
C ALA A 326 22.27 39.95 3.63
N THR A 327 23.61 39.87 3.73
CA THR A 327 24.49 41.03 3.98
C THR A 327 25.30 41.49 2.76
N ARG A 328 25.02 40.99 1.54
CA ARG A 328 25.80 41.37 0.34
C ARG A 328 25.19 42.56 -0.44
N ASN A 329 26.01 43.60 -0.55
CA ASN A 329 25.82 44.81 -1.36
C ASN A 329 26.08 44.51 -2.86
N PRO A 330 25.19 44.86 -3.81
CA PRO A 330 25.23 44.38 -5.21
C PRO A 330 26.31 44.99 -6.14
N HIS A 331 27.30 45.73 -5.64
CA HIS A 331 28.26 46.46 -6.50
C HIS A 331 29.76 46.15 -6.31
N ALA A 332 30.15 44.99 -5.76
CA ALA A 332 31.56 44.61 -5.68
C ALA A 332 31.99 43.66 -6.83
N PRO A 333 33.08 43.95 -7.57
CA PRO A 333 33.52 43.14 -8.71
C PRO A 333 34.08 41.77 -8.31
N LEU A 334 33.78 40.73 -9.13
CA LEU A 334 34.21 39.35 -8.93
C LEU A 334 35.72 39.18 -9.15
N SER A 335 36.46 39.04 -8.06
CA SER A 335 37.77 38.38 -8.02
C SER A 335 37.60 37.04 -7.30
N MET A 336 37.45 35.94 -8.05
CA MET A 336 37.43 34.60 -7.48
C MET A 336 38.86 34.10 -7.23
N SER A 337 39.35 34.36 -6.01
CA SER A 337 40.41 33.55 -5.42
C SER A 337 39.80 32.78 -4.25
N PHE A 338 39.71 31.45 -4.37
CA PHE A 338 39.26 30.60 -3.27
C PHE A 338 40.27 30.68 -2.10
N PRO A 339 39.82 30.85 -0.84
CA PRO A 339 40.71 31.17 0.29
C PRO A 339 41.46 29.96 0.87
N PHE A 340 41.38 28.77 0.24
CA PHE A 340 42.07 27.57 0.69
C PHE A 340 42.80 26.89 -0.46
N LYS A 341 44.10 26.60 -0.28
CA LYS A 341 44.87 25.73 -1.19
C LYS A 341 44.31 24.31 -1.08
N ILE A 342 43.46 23.90 -2.02
CA ILE A 342 42.98 22.52 -2.12
C ILE A 342 44.19 21.64 -2.42
N LYS A 343 44.64 20.86 -1.43
CA LYS A 343 45.68 19.84 -1.66
C LYS A 343 45.12 18.79 -2.62
N PRO A 344 45.91 18.32 -3.60
CA PRO A 344 45.45 17.26 -4.49
C PRO A 344 45.07 16.02 -3.67
N PRO A 345 44.04 15.26 -4.10
CA PRO A 345 43.60 14.06 -3.40
C PRO A 345 44.76 13.09 -3.26
N SER A 346 44.81 12.37 -2.14
CA SER A 346 45.81 11.32 -1.94
C SER A 346 45.68 10.23 -3.01
N LYS A 347 46.72 9.41 -3.20
CA LYS A 347 46.63 8.24 -4.11
C LYS A 347 45.44 7.34 -3.74
N GLY A 348 45.23 7.10 -2.44
CA GLY A 348 44.09 6.30 -1.96
C GLY A 348 42.73 6.94 -2.26
N THR A 349 42.61 8.26 -2.05
CA THR A 349 41.39 9.03 -2.39
C THR A 349 41.12 8.99 -3.88
N THR A 350 42.15 9.11 -4.71
CA THR A 350 42.03 9.08 -6.17
C THR A 350 41.57 7.70 -6.65
N ILE A 351 42.16 6.63 -6.13
CA ILE A 351 41.74 5.25 -6.43
C ILE A 351 40.30 5.02 -5.98
N PHE A 352 39.95 5.44 -4.76
CA PHE A 352 38.60 5.31 -4.24
C PHE A 352 37.56 6.03 -5.13
N LEU A 353 37.83 7.29 -5.48
CA LEU A 353 36.93 8.07 -6.35
C LEU A 353 36.84 7.47 -7.76
N ALA A 354 37.94 6.94 -8.30
CA ALA A 354 37.94 6.26 -9.60
C ALA A 354 37.08 4.99 -9.57
N VAL A 355 37.18 4.18 -8.51
CA VAL A 355 36.37 2.96 -8.34
C VAL A 355 34.89 3.32 -8.15
N VAL A 356 34.57 4.23 -7.24
CA VAL A 356 33.20 4.67 -6.98
C VAL A 356 32.58 5.31 -8.22
N GLY A 357 33.34 6.16 -8.93
CA GLY A 357 32.90 6.76 -10.19
C GLY A 357 32.65 5.74 -11.29
N SER A 358 33.52 4.72 -11.41
CA SER A 358 33.37 3.66 -12.40
C SER A 358 32.13 2.79 -12.12
N VAL A 359 31.94 2.36 -10.87
CA VAL A 359 30.75 1.59 -10.46
C VAL A 359 29.48 2.43 -10.62
N GLY A 360 29.51 3.70 -10.20
CA GLY A 360 28.40 4.64 -10.37
C GLY A 360 28.03 4.85 -11.84
N SER A 361 29.02 4.99 -12.73
CA SER A 361 28.81 5.14 -14.17
C SER A 361 28.15 3.90 -14.79
N VAL A 362 28.60 2.70 -14.40
CA VAL A 362 28.01 1.44 -14.87
C VAL A 362 26.55 1.30 -14.43
N LEU A 363 26.24 1.64 -13.17
CA LEU A 363 24.88 1.62 -12.65
C LEU A 363 23.98 2.69 -13.30
N TYR A 364 24.51 3.88 -13.54
CA TYR A 364 23.78 4.93 -14.25
C TYR A 364 23.43 4.49 -15.68
N ARG A 365 24.41 3.93 -16.41
CA ARG A 365 24.22 3.38 -17.76
C ARG A 365 23.14 2.31 -17.78
N ASP A 366 23.14 1.39 -16.83
CA ASP A 366 22.13 0.32 -16.75
C ASP A 366 20.71 0.88 -16.53
N ARG A 367 20.55 1.87 -15.64
CA ARG A 367 19.26 2.54 -15.41
C ARG A 367 18.74 3.21 -16.67
N VAL A 368 19.59 3.93 -17.40
CA VAL A 368 19.22 4.59 -18.66
C VAL A 368 18.80 3.57 -19.71
N LYS A 369 19.62 2.55 -19.97
CA LYS A 369 19.30 1.49 -20.94
C LYS A 369 18.04 0.70 -20.57
N THR A 370 17.82 0.47 -19.28
CA THR A 370 16.61 -0.20 -18.79
C THR A 370 15.36 0.64 -19.07
N ALA A 371 15.44 1.96 -18.89
CA ALA A 371 14.35 2.87 -19.24
C ALA A 371 14.08 2.90 -20.75
N GLU A 372 15.14 2.99 -21.57
CA GLU A 372 15.06 2.96 -23.03
C GLU A 372 14.43 1.65 -23.55
N ALA A 373 14.91 0.50 -23.07
CA ALA A 373 14.39 -0.81 -23.46
C ALA A 373 12.91 -0.97 -23.09
N ARG A 374 12.51 -0.49 -21.91
CA ARG A 374 11.11 -0.54 -21.47
C ARG A 374 10.22 0.36 -22.32
N GLU A 375 10.66 1.58 -22.64
CA GLU A 375 9.89 2.50 -23.48
C GLU A 375 9.76 1.96 -24.92
N ALA A 376 10.82 1.38 -25.48
CA ALA A 376 10.78 0.78 -26.81
C ALA A 376 9.76 -0.38 -26.90
N LEU A 377 9.70 -1.24 -25.88
CA LEU A 377 8.71 -2.31 -25.80
C LEU A 377 7.29 -1.78 -25.55
N ALA A 378 7.13 -0.80 -24.66
CA ALA A 378 5.84 -0.19 -24.36
C ALA A 378 5.24 0.50 -25.59
N ALA A 379 6.07 1.20 -26.38
CA ALA A 379 5.64 1.86 -27.61
C ALA A 379 5.02 0.88 -28.64
N ARG A 380 5.48 -0.39 -28.68
CA ARG A 380 4.95 -1.41 -29.58
C ARG A 380 3.51 -1.84 -29.24
N VAL A 381 3.10 -1.73 -27.98
CA VAL A 381 1.77 -2.17 -27.51
C VAL A 381 0.86 -1.01 -27.13
N ARG A 382 1.40 0.22 -27.03
CA ARG A 382 0.66 1.43 -26.63
C ARG A 382 -0.55 1.72 -27.51
N HIS A 383 -0.48 1.40 -28.80
CA HIS A 383 -1.60 1.59 -29.73
C HIS A 383 -2.87 0.82 -29.28
N LEU A 384 -2.71 -0.34 -28.62
CA LEU A 384 -3.84 -1.11 -28.09
C LEU A 384 -4.59 -0.37 -26.97
N ALA A 385 -3.90 0.49 -26.22
CA ALA A 385 -4.51 1.30 -25.17
C ALA A 385 -5.26 2.52 -25.72
N GLU A 386 -4.95 2.92 -26.95
CA GLU A 386 -5.58 4.07 -27.63
C GLU A 386 -6.81 3.66 -28.44
N GLU A 387 -7.01 2.36 -28.67
CA GLU A 387 -8.20 1.83 -29.35
C GLU A 387 -9.46 2.07 -28.50
N PRO A 388 -10.44 2.84 -29.01
CA PRO A 388 -11.65 3.14 -28.25
C PRO A 388 -12.52 1.89 -28.15
N LEU A 389 -12.89 1.51 -26.91
CA LEU A 389 -13.85 0.45 -26.64
C LEU A 389 -15.28 0.98 -26.74
N GLY A 390 -16.18 0.17 -27.31
CA GLY A 390 -17.61 0.47 -27.28
C GLY A 390 -18.15 0.52 -25.83
N PRO A 391 -19.26 1.25 -25.56
CA PRO A 391 -19.84 1.35 -24.21
C PRO A 391 -20.30 0.02 -23.58
N ARG A 392 -20.33 -1.04 -24.39
CA ARG A 392 -20.69 -2.41 -24.00
C ARG A 392 -19.53 -3.38 -24.20
N GLU A 393 -18.36 -2.94 -24.60
CA GLU A 393 -17.22 -3.84 -24.79
C GLU A 393 -16.37 -3.84 -23.53
N LEU A 394 -16.01 -5.03 -23.05
CA LEU A 394 -15.09 -5.20 -21.94
C LEU A 394 -13.68 -5.35 -22.49
N PRO A 395 -12.66 -4.77 -21.82
CA PRO A 395 -11.28 -4.98 -22.20
C PRO A 395 -10.92 -6.46 -22.09
N ARG A 396 -9.99 -6.89 -22.94
CA ARG A 396 -9.46 -8.26 -22.91
C ARG A 396 -8.82 -8.54 -21.55
N LYS A 397 -9.22 -9.64 -20.92
CA LYS A 397 -8.75 -10.02 -19.58
C LYS A 397 -7.73 -11.15 -19.65
N ILE A 398 -6.67 -11.05 -18.85
CA ILE A 398 -5.60 -12.05 -18.78
C ILE A 398 -5.45 -12.56 -17.35
N ILE A 399 -5.47 -13.88 -17.14
CA ILE A 399 -5.17 -14.51 -15.87
C ILE A 399 -3.67 -14.83 -15.83
N VAL A 400 -2.95 -14.23 -14.89
CA VAL A 400 -1.51 -14.46 -14.68
C VAL A 400 -1.34 -15.40 -13.49
N TYR A 401 -0.83 -16.61 -13.74
CA TYR A 401 -0.49 -17.57 -12.71
C TYR A 401 0.97 -17.41 -12.26
N LEU A 402 1.19 -17.43 -10.95
CA LEU A 402 2.51 -17.34 -10.32
C LEU A 402 2.72 -18.51 -9.35
N THR A 403 3.81 -19.26 -9.52
CA THR A 403 4.32 -20.21 -8.50
C THR A 403 5.64 -19.72 -7.92
N ALA A 404 5.95 -20.11 -6.68
CA ALA A 404 7.30 -19.95 -6.15
C ALA A 404 8.30 -20.73 -7.02
N PRO A 405 9.46 -20.18 -7.37
CA PRO A 405 10.45 -20.93 -8.12
C PRO A 405 11.09 -21.98 -7.20
N PRO A 406 11.56 -23.12 -7.74
CA PRO A 406 12.09 -24.19 -6.89
C PRO A 406 13.25 -23.75 -5.99
N GLY A 407 13.06 -23.94 -4.68
CA GLY A 407 14.05 -23.60 -3.65
C GLY A 407 14.15 -22.12 -3.26
N ASP A 408 13.18 -21.29 -3.66
CA ASP A 408 13.05 -19.90 -3.20
C ASP A 408 11.57 -19.56 -2.89
N GLY A 409 11.30 -18.38 -2.36
CA GLY A 409 9.95 -17.91 -2.03
C GLY A 409 9.19 -17.33 -3.24
N ILE A 410 7.86 -17.27 -3.12
CA ILE A 410 6.97 -16.68 -4.14
C ILE A 410 7.28 -15.21 -4.45
N ASP A 411 7.92 -14.51 -3.52
CA ASP A 411 8.31 -13.11 -3.66
C ASP A 411 9.25 -12.88 -4.85
N LYS A 412 10.06 -13.88 -5.23
CA LYS A 412 10.89 -13.80 -6.46
C LYS A 412 10.04 -13.68 -7.72
N THR A 413 9.05 -14.55 -7.87
CA THR A 413 8.13 -14.53 -9.02
C THR A 413 7.27 -13.27 -9.01
N ARG A 414 6.82 -12.80 -7.83
CA ARG A 414 6.10 -11.52 -7.70
C ARG A 414 6.95 -10.33 -8.16
N LEU A 415 8.22 -10.30 -7.76
CA LEU A 415 9.16 -9.27 -8.19
C LEU A 415 9.40 -9.35 -9.71
N TRP A 416 9.51 -10.56 -10.26
CA TRP A 416 9.65 -10.81 -11.69
C TRP A 416 8.45 -10.26 -12.48
N PHE A 417 7.23 -10.60 -12.05
CA PHE A 417 6.00 -10.06 -12.62
C PHE A 417 5.98 -8.53 -12.56
N ARG A 418 6.26 -7.95 -11.38
CA ARG A 418 6.22 -6.50 -11.17
C ARG A 418 7.21 -5.74 -12.04
N ASN A 419 8.43 -6.25 -12.21
CA ASN A 419 9.52 -5.53 -12.86
C ASN A 419 9.53 -5.68 -14.39
N TYR A 420 9.13 -6.85 -14.90
CA TYR A 420 9.28 -7.20 -16.32
C TYR A 420 7.95 -7.37 -17.08
N VAL A 421 6.89 -7.84 -16.41
CA VAL A 421 5.63 -8.19 -17.08
C VAL A 421 4.58 -7.10 -16.95
N LYS A 422 4.28 -6.70 -15.71
CA LYS A 422 3.26 -5.71 -15.38
C LYS A 422 3.39 -4.39 -16.16
N PRO A 423 4.58 -3.78 -16.34
CA PRO A 423 4.67 -2.50 -17.05
C PRO A 423 4.16 -2.56 -18.49
N LEU A 424 4.33 -3.69 -19.18
CA LEU A 424 3.91 -3.86 -20.57
C LEU A 424 2.43 -4.21 -20.69
N LEU A 425 1.87 -5.02 -19.78
CA LEU A 425 0.43 -5.24 -19.70
C LEU A 425 -0.33 -3.94 -19.45
N VAL A 426 0.21 -3.08 -18.56
CA VAL A 426 -0.35 -1.75 -18.30
C VAL A 426 -0.21 -0.83 -19.51
N ALA A 427 0.92 -0.85 -20.23
CA ALA A 427 1.09 -0.03 -21.43
C ALA A 427 0.13 -0.44 -22.56
N ALA A 428 -0.28 -1.71 -22.60
CA ALA A 428 -1.28 -2.25 -23.53
C ALA A 428 -2.73 -2.09 -23.04
N ALA A 429 -2.97 -1.49 -21.87
CA ALA A 429 -4.28 -1.41 -21.21
C ALA A 429 -5.02 -2.76 -21.07
N LEU A 430 -4.27 -3.86 -20.90
CA LEU A 430 -4.86 -5.17 -20.70
C LEU A 430 -5.33 -5.33 -19.24
N ASP A 431 -6.58 -5.75 -19.05
CA ASP A 431 -7.06 -6.13 -17.73
C ASP A 431 -6.41 -7.46 -17.34
N TYR A 432 -5.94 -7.57 -16.10
CA TYR A 432 -5.29 -8.79 -15.64
C TYR A 432 -5.62 -9.14 -14.19
N GLU A 433 -5.73 -10.43 -13.92
CA GLU A 433 -5.94 -11.00 -12.60
C GLU A 433 -4.77 -11.91 -12.24
N VAL A 434 -4.16 -11.71 -11.07
CA VAL A 434 -3.02 -12.51 -10.63
C VAL A 434 -3.48 -13.59 -9.66
N LYS A 435 -3.21 -14.85 -9.98
CA LYS A 435 -3.49 -16.03 -9.13
C LYS A 435 -2.20 -16.69 -8.69
N GLU A 436 -2.08 -16.95 -7.39
CA GLU A 436 -0.81 -17.36 -6.77
C GLU A 436 -0.88 -18.76 -6.15
N GLY A 437 0.09 -19.61 -6.51
CA GLY A 437 0.29 -20.93 -5.93
C GLY A 437 1.41 -20.91 -4.89
N LYS A 438 1.03 -20.90 -3.61
CA LYS A 438 1.99 -20.92 -2.49
C LYS A 438 2.68 -22.27 -2.32
N VAL A 439 2.00 -23.35 -2.67
CA VAL A 439 2.46 -24.74 -2.56
C VAL A 439 2.41 -25.39 -3.94
N PRO A 440 3.38 -26.22 -4.34
CA PRO A 440 3.31 -26.96 -5.59
C PRO A 440 1.98 -27.72 -5.74
N GLY A 441 1.37 -27.64 -6.93
CA GLY A 441 0.06 -28.23 -7.23
C GLY A 441 -1.14 -27.32 -6.97
N THR A 442 -0.95 -26.18 -6.27
CA THR A 442 -2.04 -25.22 -6.02
C THR A 442 -2.63 -24.67 -7.31
N ILE A 443 -1.78 -24.36 -8.31
CA ILE A 443 -2.26 -23.81 -9.59
C ILE A 443 -3.00 -24.89 -10.37
N GLN A 444 -2.49 -26.13 -10.34
CA GLN A 444 -3.14 -27.27 -10.98
C GLN A 444 -4.57 -27.46 -10.46
N SER A 445 -4.77 -27.48 -9.14
CA SER A 445 -6.11 -27.60 -8.54
C SER A 445 -7.01 -26.42 -8.90
N MET A 446 -6.49 -25.18 -8.89
CA MET A 446 -7.26 -23.99 -9.28
C MET A 446 -7.74 -24.06 -10.74
N VAL A 447 -6.89 -24.53 -11.65
CA VAL A 447 -7.24 -24.70 -13.07
C VAL A 447 -8.24 -25.85 -13.24
N SER A 448 -7.98 -26.99 -12.59
CA SER A 448 -8.85 -28.17 -12.60
C SER A 448 -10.28 -27.83 -12.12
N GLU A 449 -10.41 -27.14 -10.99
CA GLU A 449 -11.69 -26.68 -10.46
C GLU A 449 -12.41 -25.70 -11.40
N GLU A 450 -11.69 -24.76 -12.02
CA GLU A 450 -12.28 -23.80 -12.94
C GLU A 450 -12.80 -24.48 -14.23
N ILE A 451 -12.04 -25.42 -14.79
CA ILE A 451 -12.49 -26.22 -15.95
C ILE A 451 -13.69 -27.08 -15.57
N ARG A 452 -13.65 -27.75 -14.42
CA ARG A 452 -14.78 -28.54 -13.89
C ARG A 452 -16.03 -27.67 -13.72
N ARG A 453 -15.88 -26.45 -13.19
CA ARG A 453 -16.97 -25.49 -13.04
C ARG A 453 -17.57 -25.09 -14.39
N ARG A 454 -16.74 -24.77 -15.40
CA ARG A 454 -17.21 -24.45 -16.76
C ARG A 454 -17.96 -25.60 -17.40
N ARG A 455 -17.49 -26.84 -17.20
CA ARG A 455 -18.16 -28.06 -17.67
C ARG A 455 -19.50 -28.28 -16.96
N LYS A 456 -19.60 -28.06 -15.64
CA LYS A 456 -20.87 -28.12 -14.89
C LYS A 456 -21.90 -27.12 -15.42
N VAL A 457 -21.48 -25.87 -15.68
CA VAL A 457 -22.36 -24.83 -16.24
C VAL A 457 -22.81 -25.19 -17.65
N ALA A 458 -21.89 -25.63 -18.52
CA ALA A 458 -22.22 -26.05 -19.89
C ALA A 458 -23.17 -27.26 -19.94
N ALA A 459 -23.08 -28.15 -18.93
CA ALA A 459 -23.98 -29.29 -18.76
C ALA A 459 -25.32 -28.92 -18.06
N GLY A 460 -25.53 -27.67 -17.65
CA GLY A 460 -26.72 -27.23 -16.93
C GLY A 460 -26.82 -27.72 -15.48
N LEU A 461 -25.72 -28.24 -14.91
CA LEU A 461 -25.64 -28.79 -13.55
C LEU A 461 -25.31 -27.74 -12.49
N ALA A 462 -24.89 -26.54 -12.90
CA ALA A 462 -24.64 -25.41 -12.02
C ALA A 462 -25.24 -24.14 -12.63
N PRO A 463 -25.79 -23.22 -11.81
CA PRO A 463 -26.28 -21.95 -12.32
C PRO A 463 -25.12 -21.16 -12.92
N ASP A 464 -25.34 -20.60 -14.10
CA ASP A 464 -24.38 -19.70 -14.71
C ASP A 464 -24.23 -18.45 -13.82
N PRO A 465 -23.02 -18.13 -13.31
CA PRO A 465 -22.79 -16.93 -12.52
C PRO A 465 -23.25 -15.65 -13.23
N LEU A 466 -23.27 -15.63 -14.57
CA LEU A 466 -23.73 -14.50 -15.37
C LEU A 466 -25.26 -14.35 -15.40
N SER A 467 -26.01 -15.43 -15.13
CA SER A 467 -27.48 -15.43 -15.10
C SER A 467 -28.08 -15.07 -13.73
N ALA A 468 -27.27 -15.08 -12.66
CA ALA A 468 -27.72 -14.82 -11.29
C ALA A 468 -27.86 -13.32 -10.93
N GLY A 469 -27.34 -12.40 -11.75
CA GLY A 469 -27.50 -10.95 -11.60
C GLY A 469 -28.57 -10.43 -12.56
N GLY A 470 -29.75 -10.08 -12.05
CA GLY A 470 -30.94 -9.70 -12.83
C GLY A 470 -30.87 -8.38 -13.63
N HIS A 471 -29.79 -8.09 -14.36
CA HIS A 471 -29.73 -6.96 -15.28
C HIS A 471 -29.31 -7.42 -16.70
N PRO A 472 -30.22 -7.46 -17.68
CA PRO A 472 -29.96 -7.95 -19.04
C PRO A 472 -29.16 -6.98 -19.94
N LEU A 473 -28.42 -6.00 -19.35
CA LEU A 473 -27.83 -4.88 -20.08
C LEU A 473 -26.28 -4.81 -20.05
N ILE A 474 -25.62 -5.67 -19.28
CA ILE A 474 -24.15 -5.75 -19.26
C ILE A 474 -23.73 -6.79 -20.30
N ALA A 475 -22.89 -6.39 -21.25
CA ALA A 475 -22.37 -7.32 -22.24
C ALA A 475 -21.67 -8.49 -21.56
N GLN A 476 -21.95 -9.68 -22.08
CA GLN A 476 -21.36 -10.90 -21.56
C GLN A 476 -19.83 -10.87 -21.80
N PRO A 477 -19.01 -11.25 -20.81
CA PRO A 477 -17.60 -11.54 -21.07
C PRO A 477 -17.56 -12.62 -22.14
N ARG A 478 -16.92 -12.35 -23.29
CA ARG A 478 -16.74 -13.38 -24.31
C ARG A 478 -15.78 -14.43 -23.74
N PRO A 479 -16.17 -15.71 -23.63
CA PRO A 479 -15.29 -16.80 -23.15
C PRO A 479 -14.03 -16.97 -24.00
N GLU A 480 -14.04 -16.42 -25.22
CA GLU A 480 -12.95 -16.41 -26.19
C GLU A 480 -11.83 -15.41 -25.87
N LEU A 481 -12.02 -14.49 -24.91
CA LEU A 481 -11.10 -13.37 -24.63
C LEU A 481 -10.33 -13.49 -23.30
N GLU A 482 -10.37 -14.63 -22.61
CA GLU A 482 -9.54 -14.83 -21.44
C GLU A 482 -8.21 -15.49 -21.85
N GLY A 483 -7.10 -14.75 -21.75
CA GLY A 483 -5.77 -15.32 -21.91
C GLY A 483 -5.25 -15.87 -20.59
N ILE A 484 -4.49 -16.97 -20.61
CA ILE A 484 -3.75 -17.46 -19.44
C ILE A 484 -2.26 -17.20 -19.66
N VAL A 485 -1.59 -16.62 -18.67
CA VAL A 485 -0.14 -16.36 -18.70
C VAL A 485 0.53 -17.06 -17.52
N CYS A 486 1.51 -17.90 -17.83
CA CYS A 486 2.27 -18.68 -16.87
C CYS A 486 3.68 -18.10 -16.71
N ILE A 487 4.08 -17.76 -15.49
CA ILE A 487 5.45 -17.29 -15.22
C ILE A 487 6.30 -18.45 -14.70
N GLY A 488 7.20 -18.94 -15.55
CA GLY A 488 8.12 -20.03 -15.26
C GLY A 488 7.58 -21.42 -15.60
N ARG A 489 8.52 -22.37 -15.79
CA ARG A 489 8.24 -23.75 -16.22
C ARG A 489 7.29 -24.48 -15.28
N GLN A 490 7.45 -24.30 -13.98
CA GLN A 490 6.61 -24.97 -12.98
C GLN A 490 5.14 -24.55 -13.10
N THR A 491 4.87 -23.25 -13.30
CA THR A 491 3.50 -22.77 -13.51
C THR A 491 2.94 -23.31 -14.82
N TRP A 492 3.72 -23.30 -15.90
CA TRP A 492 3.31 -23.84 -17.21
C TRP A 492 2.84 -25.29 -17.11
N ARG A 493 3.64 -26.14 -16.44
CA ARG A 493 3.29 -27.54 -16.19
C ARG A 493 2.00 -27.69 -15.36
N GLU A 494 1.88 -26.95 -14.25
CA GLU A 494 0.69 -27.05 -13.39
C GLU A 494 -0.59 -26.62 -14.13
N VAL A 495 -0.52 -25.63 -15.01
CA VAL A 495 -1.65 -25.23 -15.84
C VAL A 495 -2.03 -26.34 -16.82
N LEU A 496 -1.07 -26.90 -17.58
CA LEU A 496 -1.36 -27.97 -18.54
C LEU A 496 -1.96 -29.22 -17.85
N ASN A 497 -1.36 -29.67 -16.75
CA ASN A 497 -1.88 -30.81 -16.00
C ASN A 497 -3.26 -30.53 -15.39
N GLY A 498 -3.50 -29.28 -14.97
CA GLY A 498 -4.79 -28.86 -14.42
C GLY A 498 -5.90 -28.81 -15.47
N LEU A 499 -5.56 -28.46 -16.72
CA LEU A 499 -6.50 -28.53 -17.84
C LEU A 499 -6.93 -29.98 -18.10
N ASP A 500 -5.97 -30.90 -18.09
CA ASP A 500 -6.24 -32.33 -18.25
C ASP A 500 -7.09 -32.90 -17.11
N GLU A 501 -6.66 -32.68 -15.87
CA GLU A 501 -7.37 -33.12 -14.67
C GLU A 501 -8.80 -32.58 -14.64
N GLY A 502 -8.99 -31.29 -14.95
CA GLY A 502 -10.28 -30.65 -15.00
C GLY A 502 -11.21 -31.20 -16.08
N CYS A 503 -10.69 -31.69 -17.21
CA CYS A 503 -11.46 -32.34 -18.26
C CYS A 503 -11.84 -33.79 -17.89
N ARG A 504 -11.08 -34.45 -17.02
CA ARG A 504 -11.33 -35.81 -16.52
C ARG A 504 -12.10 -35.85 -15.19
N ALA A 505 -12.21 -34.72 -14.49
CA ALA A 505 -12.89 -34.65 -13.20
C ALA A 505 -14.39 -35.00 -13.31
N SER A 506 -14.92 -35.74 -12.33
CA SER A 506 -16.35 -36.07 -12.25
C SER A 506 -17.21 -34.82 -12.09
N LEU A 507 -18.37 -34.74 -12.77
CA LEU A 507 -19.31 -33.63 -12.60
C LEU A 507 -20.27 -33.82 -11.41
N THR A 508 -20.35 -35.02 -10.83
CA THR A 508 -21.07 -35.31 -9.60
C THR A 508 -20.17 -35.08 -8.39
N ASP A 509 -20.70 -34.50 -7.32
CA ASP A 509 -20.00 -34.37 -6.05
C ASP A 509 -20.12 -35.71 -5.31
N GLU A 510 -19.32 -36.71 -5.70
CA GLU A 510 -19.22 -37.95 -4.94
C GLU A 510 -18.44 -37.70 -3.65
N VAL A 511 -19.16 -37.72 -2.53
CA VAL A 511 -18.57 -37.74 -1.18
C VAL A 511 -17.96 -39.13 -0.99
N VAL A 512 -16.64 -39.23 -1.15
CA VAL A 512 -15.91 -40.43 -0.76
C VAL A 512 -15.71 -40.40 0.76
N GLU A 513 -16.58 -41.08 1.50
CA GLU A 513 -16.34 -41.41 2.90
C GLU A 513 -15.20 -42.45 2.99
N SER A 514 -13.98 -41.97 3.19
CA SER A 514 -12.87 -42.86 3.56
C SER A 514 -12.77 -42.97 5.09
N ASN A 515 -13.21 -44.12 5.61
CA ASN A 515 -12.99 -44.60 6.98
C ASN A 515 -11.51 -44.48 7.39
N VAL A 516 -11.20 -43.70 8.43
CA VAL A 516 -10.00 -43.91 9.26
C VAL A 516 -10.37 -43.76 10.73
N LYS A 517 -9.95 -44.77 11.48
CA LYS A 517 -10.24 -45.07 12.87
C LYS A 517 -9.77 -43.95 13.81
N THR A 518 -10.57 -43.74 14.85
CA THR A 518 -10.21 -43.13 16.13
C THR A 518 -8.95 -43.75 16.70
N ASP A 519 -7.99 -42.90 17.05
CA ASP A 519 -7.14 -43.07 18.24
C ASP A 519 -7.08 -41.72 18.95
N GLU A 520 -7.85 -41.64 20.04
CA GLU A 520 -7.63 -40.71 21.14
C GLU A 520 -6.26 -41.01 21.74
N GLU A 521 -5.36 -40.01 21.77
CA GLU A 521 -4.46 -39.66 22.89
C GLU A 521 -3.31 -38.78 22.39
N ALA A 522 -3.60 -37.49 22.21
CA ALA A 522 -2.64 -36.41 22.43
C ALA A 522 -3.41 -35.10 22.72
N ARG A 523 -4.42 -35.19 23.59
CA ARG A 523 -4.96 -34.01 24.28
C ARG A 523 -3.99 -33.62 25.37
N THR A 524 -3.06 -32.71 25.07
CA THR A 524 -2.56 -31.67 26.00
C THR A 524 -1.43 -30.88 25.35
N ALA A 525 -1.78 -29.81 24.63
CA ALA A 525 -1.06 -28.53 24.57
C ALA A 525 -1.69 -27.65 23.48
N ALA A 526 -1.85 -26.36 23.79
CA ALA A 526 -2.32 -25.28 22.90
C ALA A 526 -3.84 -25.19 22.67
N GLU A 527 -4.57 -24.94 23.75
CA GLU A 527 -5.67 -23.97 23.68
C GLU A 527 -5.11 -22.56 23.48
N SER A 528 -5.87 -21.74 22.75
CA SER A 528 -5.70 -20.31 22.41
C SER A 528 -5.02 -20.01 21.06
N GLY A 529 -5.86 -19.74 20.06
CA GLY A 529 -5.43 -19.40 18.69
C GLY A 529 -6.59 -18.98 17.78
N ASP A 530 -7.09 -17.77 18.02
CA ASP A 530 -7.47 -16.75 17.02
C ASP A 530 -8.57 -17.06 15.97
N SER A 531 -9.79 -16.55 16.23
CA SER A 531 -10.83 -16.32 15.22
C SER A 531 -10.89 -14.84 14.87
N SER A 532 -10.14 -14.42 13.85
CA SER A 532 -10.21 -13.06 13.31
C SER A 532 -11.41 -12.89 12.37
N SER A 533 -12.51 -12.38 12.91
CA SER A 533 -13.66 -11.91 12.13
C SER A 533 -13.38 -10.50 11.58
N LYS A 534 -13.47 -10.36 10.25
CA LYS A 534 -13.51 -9.08 9.53
C LYS A 534 -14.79 -8.30 9.85
N SER A 535 -14.68 -7.10 10.41
CA SER A 535 -15.71 -6.04 10.40
C SER A 535 -15.01 -4.67 10.32
N LYS A 536 -15.10 -3.97 9.18
CA LYS A 536 -16.00 -2.83 8.89
C LYS A 536 -15.87 -1.67 9.88
N ASP A 537 -15.27 -0.57 9.41
CA ASP A 537 -15.50 0.78 9.95
C ASP A 537 -15.78 1.77 8.82
N GLU A 538 -17.06 2.12 8.70
CA GLU A 538 -17.49 3.47 8.39
C GLU A 538 -18.20 3.98 9.65
N MET A 539 -17.84 5.19 10.11
CA MET A 539 -18.61 5.93 11.10
C MET A 539 -20.03 6.17 10.57
N ASN A 540 -21.02 5.54 11.18
CA ASN A 540 -22.24 6.24 11.52
C ASN A 540 -22.96 5.53 12.66
N SER A 541 -23.44 6.34 13.61
CA SER A 541 -24.58 6.04 14.47
C SER A 541 -25.75 5.50 13.63
N SER A 542 -26.46 4.48 14.11
CA SER A 542 -27.93 4.23 13.99
C SER A 542 -28.28 2.81 14.52
N PRO A 543 -29.54 2.35 14.45
CA PRO A 543 -30.61 2.22 15.47
C PRO A 543 -30.74 0.75 15.99
N PRO A 544 -31.79 0.30 16.74
CA PRO A 544 -31.74 -0.99 17.46
C PRO A 544 -31.80 -2.21 16.51
N PRO A 545 -31.31 -3.39 16.94
CA PRO A 545 -31.04 -4.53 16.05
C PRO A 545 -32.31 -5.33 15.68
N PRO A 546 -32.32 -6.01 14.51
CA PRO A 546 -33.34 -6.97 14.11
C PRO A 546 -33.13 -8.36 14.76
N PRO A 547 -34.15 -9.26 14.76
CA PRO A 547 -34.08 -10.56 15.43
C PRO A 547 -33.14 -11.55 14.72
N PRO A 548 -32.61 -12.57 15.43
CA PRO A 548 -31.58 -13.47 14.91
C PRO A 548 -32.12 -14.50 13.89
N PRO A 549 -31.30 -14.92 12.88
CA PRO A 549 -31.65 -15.94 11.90
C PRO A 549 -31.33 -17.38 12.37
N PRO A 550 -31.94 -18.42 11.77
CA PRO A 550 -31.90 -19.80 12.26
C PRO A 550 -30.57 -20.53 11.98
N GLU A 551 -30.34 -21.53 12.83
CA GLU A 551 -29.13 -22.31 13.06
C GLU A 551 -28.87 -23.42 12.00
N ASN A 552 -27.57 -23.72 11.80
CA ASN A 552 -26.97 -24.96 11.28
C ASN A 552 -26.99 -25.30 9.77
N LEU A 553 -25.84 -25.08 9.11
CA LEU A 553 -25.31 -25.94 8.04
C LEU A 553 -23.79 -26.13 8.25
N PRO A 554 -23.24 -27.35 8.12
CA PRO A 554 -21.83 -27.65 8.44
C PRO A 554 -20.87 -27.13 7.37
N LYS A 555 -19.73 -26.55 7.79
CA LYS A 555 -18.60 -26.16 6.94
C LYS A 555 -17.76 -27.39 6.60
N VAL A 556 -17.72 -27.80 5.34
CA VAL A 556 -16.74 -28.76 4.83
C VAL A 556 -15.38 -28.08 4.73
N THR A 557 -14.40 -28.61 5.46
CA THR A 557 -12.99 -28.19 5.39
C THR A 557 -12.20 -29.38 4.86
N SER A 558 -12.00 -29.47 3.55
CA SER A 558 -11.08 -30.45 2.96
C SER A 558 -9.72 -29.79 2.71
N THR A 559 -8.71 -30.24 3.47
CA THR A 559 -7.31 -29.98 3.19
C THR A 559 -6.89 -30.81 1.96
N PRO A 560 -6.30 -30.23 0.90
CA PRO A 560 -5.91 -31.03 -0.25
C PRO A 560 -4.72 -31.93 0.12
N SER A 561 -4.90 -33.23 -0.07
CA SER A 561 -3.87 -34.25 0.11
C SER A 561 -2.84 -34.17 -1.03
N LEU A 562 -1.56 -34.24 -0.64
CA LEU A 562 -0.40 -34.38 -1.53
C LEU A 562 -0.57 -35.63 -2.41
N THR A 563 -0.87 -35.46 -3.70
CA THR A 563 -0.85 -36.57 -4.65
C THR A 563 -0.06 -36.20 -5.90
N GLN A 564 0.85 -37.10 -6.28
CA GLN A 564 1.36 -37.20 -7.65
C GLN A 564 0.14 -37.30 -8.57
N TYR A 565 0.14 -36.56 -9.69
CA TYR A 565 -0.95 -36.63 -10.66
C TYR A 565 -1.07 -38.09 -11.16
N VAL A 566 -2.25 -38.69 -10.97
CA VAL A 566 -2.61 -40.01 -11.47
C VAL A 566 -3.76 -39.82 -12.48
N PRO A 567 -3.62 -40.24 -13.74
CA PRO A 567 -4.68 -40.12 -14.73
C PRO A 567 -5.98 -40.80 -14.25
N ILE A 568 -7.09 -40.05 -14.20
CA ILE A 568 -8.43 -40.56 -13.88
C ILE A 568 -8.98 -41.34 -15.10
N GLU A 569 -9.70 -42.45 -14.88
CA GLU A 569 -10.36 -43.25 -15.94
C GLU A 569 -11.24 -42.39 -16.87
N ASP A 570 -11.21 -42.69 -18.19
CA ASP A 570 -11.85 -41.92 -19.27
C ASP A 570 -13.39 -41.76 -19.19
N LYS A 571 -14.07 -42.40 -18.23
CA LYS A 571 -15.54 -42.42 -18.14
C LYS A 571 -16.16 -41.02 -17.98
N ASN A 572 -15.44 -40.10 -17.36
CA ASN A 572 -15.92 -38.75 -17.03
C ASN A 572 -15.34 -37.65 -17.95
N PHE A 573 -14.69 -38.00 -19.06
CA PHE A 573 -14.03 -37.02 -19.92
C PHE A 573 -15.05 -36.16 -20.68
N SER A 574 -14.96 -34.83 -20.55
CA SER A 574 -15.60 -33.91 -21.48
C SER A 574 -14.87 -32.57 -21.56
N LEU A 575 -14.98 -31.88 -22.69
CA LEU A 575 -14.32 -30.60 -22.91
C LEU A 575 -15.19 -29.43 -22.44
N PRO A 576 -14.60 -28.33 -21.94
CA PRO A 576 -15.31 -27.07 -21.76
C PRO A 576 -15.69 -26.47 -23.13
N PRO A 577 -16.60 -25.47 -23.16
CA PRO A 577 -17.04 -24.84 -24.42
C PRO A 577 -15.91 -24.21 -25.25
N SER A 578 -14.90 -23.65 -24.58
CA SER A 578 -13.71 -23.07 -25.21
C SER A 578 -12.53 -23.12 -24.23
N PHE A 579 -11.31 -23.07 -24.79
CA PHE A 579 -10.09 -22.90 -24.02
C PHE A 579 -9.53 -21.48 -24.16
N ALA A 580 -8.89 -21.02 -23.09
CA ALA A 580 -8.09 -19.81 -23.08
C ALA A 580 -6.77 -20.02 -23.83
N ALA A 581 -6.32 -19.03 -24.59
CA ALA A 581 -4.99 -19.06 -25.18
C ALA A 581 -3.90 -18.93 -24.10
N LEU A 582 -2.85 -19.76 -24.21
CA LEU A 582 -1.80 -19.88 -23.21
C LEU A 582 -0.54 -19.09 -23.58
N GLY A 583 0.03 -18.38 -22.61
CA GLY A 583 1.27 -17.64 -22.73
C GLY A 583 2.28 -18.11 -21.71
N TYR A 584 3.52 -18.31 -22.16
CA TYR A 584 4.64 -18.60 -21.28
C TYR A 584 5.55 -17.38 -21.17
N ILE A 585 6.00 -17.09 -19.95
CA ILE A 585 7.02 -16.08 -19.67
C ILE A 585 8.16 -16.74 -18.89
N PRO A 586 9.41 -16.67 -19.38
CA PRO A 586 10.53 -17.31 -18.70
C PRO A 586 10.84 -16.66 -17.36
N HIS A 587 11.21 -17.48 -16.37
CA HIS A 587 11.57 -17.05 -15.03
C HIS A 587 12.97 -17.53 -14.63
N GLN A 588 13.96 -16.64 -14.77
CA GLN A 588 15.35 -16.97 -14.46
C GLN A 588 15.66 -16.82 -12.96
N ASN A 589 15.44 -17.87 -12.18
CA ASN A 589 15.79 -17.86 -10.76
C ASN A 589 17.23 -18.34 -10.50
N LEU A 590 18.17 -17.41 -10.30
CA LEU A 590 19.58 -17.71 -10.05
C LEU A 590 19.87 -17.92 -8.56
N VAL A 591 19.86 -19.18 -8.12
CA VAL A 591 20.13 -19.57 -6.72
C VAL A 591 21.49 -20.24 -6.56
N GLY A 592 22.15 -20.02 -5.42
CA GLY A 592 23.43 -20.65 -5.07
C GLY A 592 24.67 -19.78 -5.34
N TRP A 593 25.77 -20.15 -4.68
CA TRP A 593 27.04 -19.40 -4.73
C TRP A 593 27.67 -19.38 -6.12
N GLY A 594 27.62 -20.49 -6.85
CA GLY A 594 28.16 -20.57 -8.22
C GLY A 594 27.48 -19.62 -9.22
N LYS A 595 26.29 -19.10 -8.92
CA LYS A 595 25.54 -18.15 -9.77
C LYS A 595 25.77 -16.69 -9.38
N VAL A 596 26.57 -16.39 -8.34
CA VAL A 596 26.89 -15.01 -7.92
C VAL A 596 27.51 -14.17 -9.05
N PRO A 597 28.49 -14.66 -9.84
CA PRO A 597 29.05 -13.87 -10.94
C PRO A 597 28.01 -13.49 -11.99
N GLN A 598 27.13 -14.43 -12.33
CA GLN A 598 26.04 -14.20 -13.28
C GLN A 598 25.01 -13.20 -12.71
N ARG A 599 24.69 -13.28 -11.41
CA ARG A 599 23.82 -12.30 -10.75
C ARG A 599 24.41 -10.90 -10.76
N LEU A 600 25.71 -10.76 -10.49
CA LEU A 600 26.39 -9.46 -10.51
C LEU A 600 26.43 -8.88 -11.93
N PHE A 601 26.72 -9.72 -12.93
CA PHE A 601 26.68 -9.32 -14.33
C PHE A 601 25.28 -8.83 -14.74
N LEU A 602 24.23 -9.55 -14.40
CA LEU A 602 22.86 -9.16 -14.73
C LEU A 602 22.33 -8.03 -13.82
N TRP A 603 22.94 -7.77 -12.67
CA TRP A 603 22.59 -6.63 -11.82
C TRP A 603 23.02 -5.30 -12.44
N VAL A 604 24.08 -5.31 -13.27
CA VAL A 604 24.56 -4.12 -14.01
C VAL A 604 24.20 -4.14 -15.51
N ASN A 605 23.40 -5.12 -15.91
CA ASN A 605 22.86 -5.26 -17.26
C ASN A 605 21.41 -5.78 -17.22
N ASP A 606 20.57 -5.22 -16.33
CA ASP A 606 19.18 -5.66 -16.16
C ASP A 606 18.32 -5.38 -17.40
N TYR A 607 18.71 -4.38 -18.21
CA TYR A 607 18.08 -4.08 -19.50
C TYR A 607 17.99 -5.29 -20.44
N ILE A 608 18.93 -6.25 -20.33
CA ILE A 608 18.90 -7.50 -21.10
C ILE A 608 17.69 -8.35 -20.71
N ARG A 609 17.38 -8.45 -19.41
CA ARG A 609 16.20 -9.18 -18.93
C ARG A 609 14.92 -8.45 -19.30
N VAL A 610 14.89 -7.13 -19.19
CA VAL A 610 13.74 -6.31 -19.60
C VAL A 610 13.42 -6.53 -21.08
N HIS A 611 14.42 -6.51 -21.94
CA HIS A 611 14.26 -6.78 -23.36
C HIS A 611 13.75 -8.21 -23.60
N ASN A 612 14.50 -9.22 -23.12
CA ASN A 612 14.21 -10.63 -23.43
C ASN A 612 12.87 -11.11 -22.87
N VAL A 613 12.53 -10.74 -21.63
CA VAL A 613 11.24 -11.09 -21.02
C VAL A 613 10.12 -10.26 -21.66
N GLY A 614 10.39 -8.99 -21.97
CA GLY A 614 9.43 -8.09 -22.55
C GLY A 614 8.90 -8.54 -23.91
N GLU A 615 9.74 -9.17 -24.75
CA GLU A 615 9.29 -9.75 -26.03
C GLU A 615 8.15 -10.77 -25.86
N TYR A 616 8.20 -11.62 -24.83
CA TYR A 616 7.12 -12.57 -24.55
C TYR A 616 5.82 -11.84 -24.18
N VAL A 617 5.93 -10.78 -23.39
CA VAL A 617 4.76 -10.00 -22.96
C VAL A 617 4.15 -9.23 -24.13
N VAL A 618 4.97 -8.69 -25.03
CA VAL A 618 4.49 -8.02 -26.25
C VAL A 618 3.71 -9.00 -27.13
N ARG A 619 4.19 -10.23 -27.31
CA ARG A 619 3.47 -11.29 -28.07
C ARG A 619 2.09 -11.58 -27.48
N ILE A 620 2.05 -11.75 -26.15
CA ILE A 620 0.79 -11.96 -25.40
C ILE A 620 -0.16 -10.77 -25.57
N ALA A 621 0.38 -9.56 -25.49
CA ALA A 621 -0.38 -8.31 -25.60
C ALA A 621 -1.02 -8.15 -26.98
N LEU A 622 -0.24 -8.35 -28.04
CA LEU A 622 -0.72 -8.31 -29.43
C LEU A 622 -1.76 -9.40 -29.73
N GLY A 623 -1.83 -10.44 -28.92
CA GLY A 623 -2.94 -11.41 -28.94
C GLY A 623 -2.91 -12.39 -30.12
N LYS A 624 -1.82 -12.44 -30.89
CA LYS A 624 -1.65 -13.43 -31.96
C LYS A 624 -1.43 -14.80 -31.37
N THR A 625 -2.19 -15.78 -31.85
CA THR A 625 -2.12 -17.16 -31.40
C THR A 625 -1.81 -18.12 -32.53
N ARG A 626 -1.32 -19.31 -32.16
CA ARG A 626 -1.20 -20.47 -33.04
C ARG A 626 -1.69 -21.71 -32.30
N ALA A 627 -2.03 -22.77 -33.03
CA ALA A 627 -2.34 -24.07 -32.44
C ALA A 627 -1.17 -24.60 -31.58
N PHE A 628 -1.52 -25.26 -30.48
CA PHE A 628 -0.59 -25.93 -29.59
C PHE A 628 0.08 -27.10 -30.31
N ARG A 629 1.42 -27.15 -30.27
CA ARG A 629 2.25 -28.18 -30.87
C ARG A 629 2.70 -29.14 -29.79
N ARG A 630 2.15 -30.35 -29.81
CA ARG A 630 2.58 -31.43 -28.92
C ARG A 630 4.07 -31.73 -29.08
N GLY A 631 4.73 -32.10 -27.98
CA GLY A 631 6.17 -32.31 -27.91
C GLY A 631 7.03 -31.04 -27.89
N GLU A 632 6.65 -29.98 -28.61
CA GLU A 632 7.33 -28.67 -28.56
C GLU A 632 6.82 -27.82 -27.38
N ASP A 633 5.52 -27.53 -27.34
CA ASP A 633 4.93 -26.63 -26.34
C ASP A 633 4.83 -27.27 -24.96
N GLU A 634 4.81 -28.60 -24.89
CA GLU A 634 4.91 -29.37 -23.64
C GLU A 634 6.29 -29.21 -22.98
N GLU A 635 7.34 -28.88 -23.74
CA GLU A 635 8.73 -28.73 -23.28
C GLU A 635 9.17 -27.25 -23.21
N VAL A 636 8.23 -26.31 -23.22
CA VAL A 636 8.52 -24.88 -23.04
C VAL A 636 9.09 -24.61 -21.64
N GLY A 637 10.21 -23.89 -21.56
CA GLY A 637 10.88 -23.52 -20.31
C GLY A 637 11.76 -24.61 -19.68
N VAL A 638 12.08 -25.66 -20.43
CA VAL A 638 12.93 -26.77 -19.96
C VAL A 638 14.36 -26.32 -19.63
N ASP A 639 14.82 -25.23 -20.23
CA ASP A 639 16.10 -24.60 -19.91
C ASP A 639 16.16 -24.07 -18.45
N GLU A 640 15.02 -23.77 -17.84
CA GLU A 640 14.95 -23.40 -16.41
C GLU A 640 15.38 -24.55 -15.48
N ARG A 641 15.28 -25.81 -15.91
CA ARG A 641 15.72 -26.98 -15.13
C ARG A 641 17.20 -26.86 -14.72
N ALA A 642 18.03 -26.27 -15.58
CA ALA A 642 19.45 -26.05 -15.30
C ALA A 642 19.70 -25.04 -14.16
N LEU A 643 18.68 -24.30 -13.73
CA LEU A 643 18.73 -23.33 -12.63
C LEU A 643 18.28 -23.94 -11.30
N TRP A 644 17.62 -25.11 -11.31
CA TRP A 644 17.04 -25.78 -10.15
C TRP A 644 18.07 -26.60 -9.37
N THR A 645 19.17 -25.95 -8.96
CA THR A 645 20.31 -26.64 -8.32
C THR A 645 20.12 -26.90 -6.82
N THR A 646 19.06 -26.35 -6.21
CA THR A 646 18.75 -26.51 -4.78
C THR A 646 18.07 -27.86 -4.50
N GLU A 647 17.96 -28.25 -3.22
CA GLU A 647 17.22 -29.46 -2.84
C GLU A 647 15.75 -29.42 -3.27
N GLY A 648 15.06 -28.29 -3.05
CA GLY A 648 13.72 -28.06 -3.59
C GLY A 648 13.67 -28.06 -5.13
N GLY A 649 14.77 -27.67 -5.79
CA GLY A 649 14.96 -27.78 -7.22
C GLY A 649 14.99 -29.21 -7.73
N LYS A 650 15.72 -30.11 -7.05
CA LYS A 650 15.77 -31.54 -7.38
C LYS A 650 14.40 -32.20 -7.26
N GLN A 651 13.67 -31.90 -6.18
CA GLN A 651 12.29 -32.38 -6.00
C GLN A 651 11.35 -31.85 -7.07
N ALA A 652 11.54 -30.61 -7.53
CA ALA A 652 10.75 -30.06 -8.63
C ALA A 652 11.06 -30.74 -9.97
N LEU A 653 12.33 -31.12 -10.21
CA LEU A 653 12.76 -31.87 -11.38
C LEU A 653 12.09 -33.24 -11.47
N GLU A 654 12.03 -33.97 -10.36
CA GLU A 654 11.33 -35.27 -10.27
C GLU A 654 9.83 -35.16 -10.59
N ARG A 655 9.25 -33.97 -10.35
CA ARG A 655 7.83 -33.67 -10.60
C ARG A 655 7.59 -32.99 -11.94
N ASP A 656 8.61 -32.68 -12.72
CA ASP A 656 8.47 -31.91 -13.97
C ASP A 656 8.04 -32.81 -15.14
N GLN A 657 6.80 -33.29 -15.06
CA GLN A 657 6.13 -34.05 -16.09
C GLN A 657 4.83 -33.35 -16.48
N VAL A 658 4.69 -33.08 -17.78
CA VAL A 658 3.42 -32.62 -18.37
C VAL A 658 2.62 -33.84 -18.78
N VAL A 659 1.35 -33.89 -18.37
CA VAL A 659 0.38 -34.89 -18.81
C VAL A 659 -0.82 -34.16 -19.39
N LEU A 660 -1.04 -34.34 -20.68
CA LEU A 660 -2.09 -33.68 -21.44
C LEU A 660 -2.67 -34.64 -22.48
N ASP A 661 -3.97 -34.87 -22.43
CA ASP A 661 -4.71 -35.67 -23.42
C ASP A 661 -4.68 -35.02 -24.82
N GLU A 662 -4.57 -35.85 -25.86
CA GLU A 662 -4.50 -35.42 -27.26
C GLU A 662 -5.68 -34.55 -27.66
N ARG A 663 -6.88 -34.89 -27.19
CA ARG A 663 -8.12 -34.15 -27.49
C ARG A 663 -8.12 -32.73 -26.93
N ILE A 664 -7.37 -32.50 -25.86
CA ILE A 664 -7.20 -31.17 -25.27
C ILE A 664 -6.17 -30.40 -26.08
N GLY A 665 -5.00 -31.01 -26.36
CA GLY A 665 -3.94 -30.41 -27.14
C GLY A 665 -4.40 -29.87 -28.50
N GLU A 666 -5.28 -30.59 -29.21
CA GLU A 666 -5.85 -30.15 -30.49
C GLU A 666 -6.73 -28.89 -30.41
N LYS A 667 -7.21 -28.54 -29.21
CA LYS A 667 -8.08 -27.38 -28.96
C LYS A 667 -7.38 -26.22 -28.26
N LEU A 668 -6.12 -26.39 -27.85
CA LEU A 668 -5.34 -25.34 -27.21
C LEU A 668 -4.67 -24.43 -28.23
N GLU A 669 -4.62 -23.17 -27.87
CA GLU A 669 -3.86 -22.15 -28.59
C GLU A 669 -2.78 -21.56 -27.67
N VAL A 670 -1.66 -21.16 -28.27
CA VAL A 670 -0.55 -20.50 -27.58
C VAL A 670 -0.20 -19.18 -28.24
N TYR A 671 0.19 -18.18 -27.45
CA TYR A 671 0.62 -16.89 -27.99
C TYR A 671 1.91 -17.01 -28.79
N THR A 672 1.97 -16.30 -29.92
CA THR A 672 3.09 -16.33 -30.86
C THR A 672 3.42 -14.93 -31.39
N GLU A 673 4.42 -14.84 -32.28
CA GLU A 673 4.97 -13.58 -32.82
C GLU A 673 4.04 -12.83 -33.78
#